data_AF-A0AAN9RYQ9-F1
#
_entry.id   AF-A0AAN9RYQ9-F1
#
_cell.length_a   1.000
_cell.length_b   1.000
_cell.length_c   1.000
_cell.angle_alpha   90.00
_cell.angle_beta   90.00
_cell.angle_gamma   90.00
#
_symmetry.space_group_name_H-M   'P 1'
#
loop_
_entity.id
_entity.type
_entity.pdbx_description
1 polymer ?
#
loop_
_entity_poly.entity_id
_entity_poly.type
_entity_poly.pdbx_seq_one_letter_code
_entity_poly.pdbx_strand_id
1 'polypeptide(L)'
;MENLAQVAGLNAMSVANMVITAAHNARSHRRNCERMAAQVRMIGNLLETLKSTEVAQLPATKEPLDGLEETLRRALDLVESCKDKSYLYMLAMGWTVVNQFRHVQAHIDRYLRLVPLISLVHHSRMQHFSEEVQREYTLDEEEMETQCVILKTDRSKKDACILEKSLSRRYPDLGFHEALKEEKEKLYGELHRSRTNNDPELCRVIEHLIEVTKNVVNVSPNKKLTKSVFNEPTDFSRHITENAIAFEDLELESGDKSQTKWKTDLFGCYSEPCLCLKTCFFPCGTFSWISNVVTRGETSRKLAMTNLVAYSIFCGCCCYSCCIRKRLRSQFNIEGGLCDDFLTHLLCCCCAMVQEWRELKLRGFGGSINLLNIRPNYHHHNTLPRKKDVPSSEPAYGAVNFFFLFLILIYTVNQCRLSRRSTSLVRKSTMARGLKKHLKRLNAPKHWMLDKLGGAFAPKPSSGPHKSRECLPLILILRNRLKYALTYREVIAILMQRHVLVDGKVRTDKTYPAGFMDVVSIPKTNENFRLLYDTKGRFRLHSVRDDEAKFKLCKVRSVQFGQKGIPYLNTYDGRTIRYPDPAIRANDTIKLDLEENKIVDFIKFDVGNVVMVTGGRNRGRVGVIKNREKHKGSFETIHVQDATGHEFATRMGNVFTIGKGTKPWVSLPKGKGIKLSIIEEARKRIAAQQATAA
;
A
#
# COMPACT_ATOMS: atom_id res chain seq x y z
N MET A 1 -20.73 -55.36 18.01
CA MET A 1 -21.78 -54.33 17.91
C MET A 1 -21.69 -53.49 19.18
N GLU A 2 -20.71 -52.60 19.22
CA GLU A 2 -20.83 -51.17 18.86
C GLU A 2 -21.64 -50.38 19.90
N ASN A 3 -20.94 -49.85 20.90
CA ASN A 3 -21.32 -48.62 21.60
C ASN A 3 -20.28 -47.56 21.22
N LEU A 4 -20.38 -47.06 19.98
CA LEU A 4 -19.47 -46.10 19.35
C LEU A 4 -20.19 -44.78 19.05
N ALA A 5 -20.92 -44.25 20.03
CA ALA A 5 -21.42 -42.88 20.00
C ALA A 5 -20.50 -42.00 20.87
N GLN A 6 -19.24 -41.86 20.46
CA GLN A 6 -18.34 -40.86 21.05
C GLN A 6 -18.67 -39.48 20.46
N VAL A 7 -18.89 -38.53 21.37
CA VAL A 7 -19.17 -37.12 21.11
C VAL A 7 -17.94 -36.45 20.48
N ALA A 8 -18.06 -35.94 19.25
CA ALA A 8 -16.97 -35.28 18.51
C ALA A 8 -16.25 -34.17 19.30
N GLY A 9 -16.96 -33.45 20.18
CA GLY A 9 -16.36 -32.41 21.04
C GLY A 9 -15.32 -32.90 22.06
N LEU A 10 -15.29 -34.19 22.41
CA LEU A 10 -14.28 -34.75 23.33
C LEU A 10 -12.91 -34.95 22.65
N ASN A 11 -12.89 -35.21 21.35
CA ASN A 11 -11.66 -35.46 20.59
C ASN A 11 -10.94 -34.15 20.22
N ALA A 12 -11.66 -33.08 19.91
CA ALA A 12 -11.05 -31.78 19.59
C ALA A 12 -10.26 -31.18 20.78
N MET A 13 -10.74 -31.36 22.02
CA MET A 13 -10.05 -30.86 23.21
C MET A 13 -8.77 -31.64 23.54
N SER A 14 -8.79 -32.97 23.38
CA SER A 14 -7.59 -33.79 23.59
C SER A 14 -6.52 -33.44 22.56
N VAL A 15 -6.91 -33.26 21.30
CA VAL A 15 -6.01 -32.81 20.22
C VAL A 15 -5.45 -31.41 20.52
N ALA A 16 -6.27 -30.47 21.00
CA ALA A 16 -5.79 -29.14 21.38
C ALA A 16 -4.69 -29.19 22.48
N ASN A 17 -4.87 -30.03 23.50
CA ASN A 17 -3.87 -30.22 24.55
C ASN A 17 -2.59 -30.90 24.05
N MET A 18 -2.72 -31.85 23.12
CA MET A 18 -1.56 -32.45 22.45
C MET A 18 -0.77 -31.42 21.65
N VAL A 19 -1.43 -30.51 20.92
CA VAL A 19 -0.76 -29.43 20.18
C VAL A 19 0.03 -28.51 21.10
N ILE A 20 -0.55 -28.13 22.24
CA ILE A 20 0.12 -27.27 23.23
C ILE A 20 1.36 -27.96 23.79
N THR A 21 1.25 -29.24 24.13
CA THR A 21 2.37 -30.05 24.66
C THR A 21 3.45 -30.24 23.61
N ALA A 22 3.09 -30.54 22.36
CA ALA A 22 4.02 -30.69 21.25
C ALA A 22 4.76 -29.37 20.96
N ALA A 23 4.07 -28.23 21.06
CA ALA A 23 4.68 -26.91 20.82
C ALA A 23 5.73 -26.54 21.87
N HIS A 24 5.54 -26.92 23.14
CA HIS A 24 6.56 -26.74 24.17
C HIS A 24 7.81 -27.59 23.94
N ASN A 25 7.65 -28.73 23.28
CA ASN A 25 8.75 -29.64 22.91
C ASN A 25 9.36 -29.33 21.53
N ALA A 26 8.80 -28.36 20.79
CA ALA A 26 9.26 -28.02 19.44
C ALA A 26 10.68 -27.44 19.50
N ARG A 27 11.56 -28.02 18.71
CA ARG A 27 12.94 -27.56 18.64
C ARG A 27 13.04 -26.45 17.59
N SER A 28 12.48 -26.60 16.39
CA SER A 28 12.55 -25.60 15.29
C SER A 28 11.32 -24.68 15.25
N HIS A 29 11.45 -23.46 14.71
CA HIS A 29 10.37 -22.46 14.63
C HIS A 29 9.59 -22.26 15.95
N ARG A 30 10.33 -22.22 17.07
CA ARG A 30 9.75 -22.21 18.43
C ARG A 30 8.75 -21.07 18.64
N ARG A 31 9.06 -19.86 18.16
CA ARG A 31 8.15 -18.70 18.24
C ARG A 31 6.82 -18.95 17.51
N ASN A 32 6.85 -19.61 16.36
CA ASN A 32 5.66 -19.93 15.58
C ASN A 32 4.85 -21.05 16.28
N CYS A 33 5.52 -22.06 16.81
CA CYS A 33 4.87 -23.13 17.59
C CYS A 33 4.21 -22.59 18.88
N GLU A 34 4.89 -21.73 19.64
CA GLU A 34 4.36 -21.09 20.85
C GLU A 34 3.15 -20.20 20.55
N ARG A 35 3.16 -19.49 19.41
CA ARG A 35 1.99 -18.70 18.95
C ARG A 35 0.81 -19.59 18.60
N MET A 36 1.03 -20.67 17.84
CA MET A 36 -0.03 -21.64 17.53
C MET A 36 -0.59 -22.26 18.82
N ALA A 37 0.26 -22.60 19.78
CA ALA A 37 -0.18 -23.11 21.09
C ALA A 37 -0.99 -22.08 21.88
N ALA A 38 -0.63 -20.80 21.85
CA ALA A 38 -1.41 -19.74 22.49
C ALA A 38 -2.81 -19.62 21.88
N GLN A 39 -2.91 -19.67 20.55
CA GLN A 39 -4.19 -19.65 19.83
C GLN A 39 -5.02 -20.91 20.15
N VAL A 40 -4.41 -22.09 20.12
CA VAL A 40 -5.10 -23.36 20.39
C VAL A 40 -5.54 -23.48 21.85
N ARG A 41 -4.78 -22.96 22.81
CA ARG A 41 -5.18 -22.89 24.23
C ARG A 41 -6.46 -22.08 24.42
N MET A 42 -6.56 -20.96 23.71
CA MET A 42 -7.75 -20.12 23.73
C MET A 42 -8.97 -20.84 23.13
N ILE A 43 -8.77 -21.64 22.08
CA ILE A 43 -9.81 -22.49 21.49
C ILE A 43 -10.23 -23.62 22.44
N GLY A 44 -9.28 -24.25 23.13
CA GLY A 44 -9.56 -25.26 24.16
C GLY A 44 -10.52 -24.75 25.23
N ASN A 45 -10.28 -23.55 25.75
CA ASN A 45 -11.16 -22.91 26.75
C ASN A 45 -12.58 -22.64 26.20
N LEU A 46 -12.70 -22.29 24.90
CA LEU A 46 -13.99 -22.09 24.25
C LEU A 46 -14.73 -23.42 24.05
N LEU A 47 -14.02 -24.49 23.67
CA LEU A 47 -14.60 -25.83 23.53
C LEU A 47 -15.08 -26.39 24.87
N GLU A 48 -14.34 -26.13 25.95
CA GLU A 48 -14.76 -26.48 27.32
C GLU A 48 -16.04 -25.76 27.72
N THR A 49 -16.16 -24.48 27.36
CA THR A 49 -17.38 -23.68 27.60
C THR A 49 -18.56 -24.17 26.75
N LEU A 50 -18.33 -24.67 25.54
CA LEU A 50 -19.39 -25.23 24.68
C LEU A 50 -19.88 -26.60 25.18
N LYS A 51 -18.99 -27.39 25.80
CA LYS A 51 -19.32 -28.69 26.38
C LYS A 51 -20.32 -28.61 27.55
N SER A 52 -20.35 -27.48 28.28
CA SER A 52 -21.34 -27.26 29.35
C SER A 52 -22.71 -26.81 28.85
N THR A 53 -22.88 -26.60 27.54
CA THR A 53 -24.15 -26.20 26.92
C THR A 53 -24.73 -27.31 26.05
N GLU A 54 -26.06 -27.53 26.09
CA GLU A 54 -26.77 -28.54 25.26
C GLU A 54 -26.66 -28.29 23.74
N VAL A 55 -26.13 -27.14 23.34
CA VAL A 55 -25.91 -26.70 21.96
C VAL A 55 -24.97 -27.65 21.19
N ALA A 56 -24.05 -28.34 21.87
CA ALA A 56 -23.10 -29.27 21.24
C ALA A 56 -23.75 -30.52 20.61
N GLN A 57 -25.02 -30.80 20.88
CA GLN A 57 -25.76 -31.95 20.33
C GLN A 57 -26.55 -31.62 19.05
N LEU A 58 -26.59 -30.35 18.63
CA LEU A 58 -27.33 -29.93 17.44
C LEU A 58 -26.59 -30.37 16.16
N PRO A 59 -27.27 -31.00 15.19
CA PRO A 59 -26.63 -31.45 13.94
C PRO A 59 -25.98 -30.31 13.15
N ALA A 60 -26.51 -29.09 13.24
CA ALA A 60 -25.93 -27.88 12.62
C ALA A 60 -24.59 -27.42 13.23
N THR A 61 -24.26 -27.88 14.44
CA THR A 61 -22.98 -27.57 15.12
C THR A 61 -21.92 -28.65 14.92
N LYS A 62 -22.33 -29.86 14.54
CA LYS A 62 -21.46 -31.03 14.39
C LYS A 62 -20.45 -30.85 13.25
N GLU A 63 -20.91 -30.46 12.07
CA GLU A 63 -20.05 -30.33 10.88
C GLU A 63 -18.92 -29.28 11.04
N PRO A 64 -19.16 -28.07 11.60
CA PRO A 64 -18.07 -27.13 11.90
C PRO A 64 -17.10 -27.60 13.00
N LEU A 65 -17.59 -28.36 13.99
CA LEU A 65 -16.75 -28.90 15.06
C LEU A 65 -15.85 -30.05 14.55
N ASP A 66 -16.38 -30.93 13.71
CA ASP A 66 -15.62 -31.99 13.04
C ASP A 66 -14.53 -31.38 12.14
N GLY A 67 -14.86 -30.31 11.40
CA GLY A 67 -13.89 -29.56 10.58
C GLY A 67 -12.80 -28.85 11.41
N LEU A 68 -13.16 -28.34 12.59
CA LEU A 68 -12.19 -27.75 13.52
C LEU A 68 -11.25 -28.82 14.10
N GLU A 69 -11.76 -29.99 14.48
CA GLU A 69 -10.97 -31.12 14.98
C GLU A 69 -9.93 -31.58 13.95
N GLU A 70 -10.35 -31.77 12.70
CA GLU A 70 -9.45 -32.12 11.59
C GLU A 70 -8.36 -31.06 11.36
N THR A 71 -8.73 -29.78 11.48
CA THR A 71 -7.75 -28.69 11.36
C THR A 71 -6.76 -28.69 12.53
N LEU A 72 -7.21 -29.00 13.75
CA LEU A 72 -6.34 -29.15 14.92
C LEU A 72 -5.40 -30.34 14.80
N ARG A 73 -5.81 -31.45 14.17
CA ARG A 73 -4.90 -32.58 13.85
C ARG A 73 -3.79 -32.15 12.89
N ARG A 74 -4.12 -31.42 11.83
CA ARG A 74 -3.11 -30.85 10.92
C ARG A 74 -2.17 -29.87 11.62
N ALA A 75 -2.68 -29.14 12.61
CA ALA A 75 -1.85 -28.29 13.47
C ALA A 75 -0.89 -29.12 14.33
N LEU A 76 -1.35 -30.24 14.88
CA LEU A 76 -0.52 -31.18 15.65
C LEU A 76 0.60 -31.75 14.79
N ASP A 77 0.27 -32.31 13.62
CA ASP A 77 1.26 -32.87 12.69
C ASP A 77 2.33 -31.82 12.31
N LEU A 78 1.90 -30.57 12.06
CA LEU A 78 2.80 -29.48 11.73
C LEU A 78 3.74 -29.13 12.90
N VAL A 79 3.22 -29.07 14.12
CA VAL A 79 4.00 -28.75 15.32
C VAL A 79 4.94 -29.91 15.70
N GLU A 80 4.49 -31.17 15.58
CA GLU A 80 5.33 -32.35 15.78
C GLU A 80 6.46 -32.43 14.75
N SER A 81 6.21 -32.00 13.50
CA SER A 81 7.26 -31.91 12.48
C SER A 81 8.40 -30.96 12.85
N CYS A 82 8.16 -30.01 13.78
CA CYS A 82 9.15 -29.07 14.29
C CYS A 82 9.99 -29.64 15.45
N LYS A 83 9.70 -30.86 15.92
CA LYS A 83 10.41 -31.52 17.02
C LYS A 83 11.57 -32.40 16.54
N ASP A 84 11.31 -33.30 15.59
CA ASP A 84 12.18 -34.46 15.33
C ASP A 84 12.87 -34.45 13.94
N LYS A 85 12.67 -33.40 13.13
CA LYS A 85 13.32 -33.26 11.81
C LYS A 85 14.71 -32.62 11.90
N SER A 86 15.55 -32.85 10.89
CA SER A 86 16.86 -32.19 10.75
C SER A 86 16.72 -30.67 10.84
N TYR A 87 17.60 -30.02 11.60
CA TYR A 87 17.63 -28.57 11.72
C TYR A 87 17.90 -27.89 10.38
N LEU A 88 18.85 -28.40 9.60
CA LEU A 88 19.17 -27.86 8.26
C LEU A 88 18.02 -28.02 7.28
N TYR A 89 17.30 -29.14 7.35
CA TYR A 89 16.09 -29.37 6.56
C TYR A 89 14.98 -28.37 6.93
N MET A 90 14.74 -28.15 8.22
CA MET A 90 13.74 -27.20 8.68
C MET A 90 14.07 -25.75 8.31
N LEU A 91 15.35 -25.38 8.33
CA LEU A 91 15.79 -24.06 7.85
C LEU A 91 15.58 -23.90 6.35
N ALA A 92 15.96 -24.88 5.53
CA ALA A 92 15.75 -24.83 4.08
C ALA A 92 14.26 -24.70 3.73
N MET A 93 13.41 -25.44 4.46
CA MET A 93 11.95 -25.44 4.28
C MET A 93 11.23 -24.34 5.08
N GLY A 94 11.96 -23.39 5.69
CA GLY A 94 11.42 -22.47 6.68
C GLY A 94 10.20 -21.66 6.20
N TRP A 95 10.24 -21.10 4.99
CA TRP A 95 9.10 -20.38 4.41
C TRP A 95 7.90 -21.28 4.10
N THR A 96 8.15 -22.52 3.69
CA THR A 96 7.09 -23.51 3.44
C THR A 96 6.36 -23.84 4.74
N VAL A 97 7.11 -24.05 5.82
CA VAL A 97 6.56 -24.31 7.16
C VAL A 97 5.79 -23.10 7.68
N VAL A 98 6.32 -21.88 7.54
CA VAL A 98 5.61 -20.63 7.89
C VAL A 98 4.30 -20.48 7.11
N ASN A 99 4.27 -20.82 5.82
CA ASN A 99 3.06 -20.80 5.01
C ASN A 99 2.04 -21.85 5.47
N GLN A 100 2.49 -23.03 5.90
CA GLN A 100 1.62 -24.04 6.51
C GLN A 100 0.98 -23.54 7.81
N PHE A 101 1.74 -22.86 8.68
CA PHE A 101 1.18 -22.22 9.89
C PHE A 101 0.09 -21.20 9.55
N ARG A 102 0.34 -20.34 8.55
CA ARG A 102 -0.64 -19.35 8.06
C ARG A 102 -1.89 -20.01 7.50
N HIS A 103 -1.74 -21.12 6.78
CA HIS A 103 -2.86 -21.87 6.22
C HIS A 103 -3.72 -22.52 7.32
N VAL A 104 -3.09 -23.21 8.27
CA VAL A 104 -3.78 -23.81 9.43
C VAL A 104 -4.53 -22.74 10.23
N GLN A 105 -3.90 -21.59 10.50
CA GLN A 105 -4.54 -20.47 11.19
C GLN A 105 -5.79 -19.97 10.46
N ALA A 106 -5.72 -19.78 9.14
CA ALA A 106 -6.84 -19.32 8.34
C ALA A 106 -8.02 -20.32 8.35
N HIS A 107 -7.73 -21.62 8.37
CA HIS A 107 -8.75 -22.66 8.49
C HIS A 107 -9.39 -22.67 9.87
N ILE A 108 -8.61 -22.57 10.94
CA ILE A 108 -9.11 -22.43 12.32
C ILE A 108 -10.05 -21.22 12.43
N ASP A 109 -9.62 -20.05 11.95
CA ASP A 109 -10.42 -18.82 12.01
C ASP A 109 -11.73 -18.93 11.21
N ARG A 110 -11.73 -19.68 10.10
CA ARG A 110 -12.93 -19.93 9.30
C ARG A 110 -13.96 -20.73 10.10
N TYR A 111 -13.55 -21.80 10.77
CA TYR A 111 -14.46 -22.61 11.58
C TYR A 111 -14.91 -21.85 12.84
N LEU A 112 -14.03 -21.09 13.49
CA LEU A 112 -14.39 -20.23 14.62
C LEU A 112 -15.35 -19.08 14.28
N ARG A 113 -15.48 -18.68 13.01
CA ARG A 113 -16.52 -17.73 12.57
C ARG A 113 -17.88 -18.38 12.35
N LEU A 114 -17.91 -19.69 12.13
CA LEU A 114 -19.14 -20.45 11.90
C LEU A 114 -19.79 -20.88 13.22
N VAL A 115 -19.00 -21.19 14.25
CA VAL A 115 -19.47 -21.62 15.59
C VAL A 115 -20.33 -20.55 16.33
N PRO A 116 -20.05 -19.23 16.26
CA PRO A 116 -20.83 -18.18 16.94
C PRO A 116 -22.14 -17.81 16.25
N LEU A 117 -22.45 -18.31 15.05
CA LEU A 117 -23.74 -18.05 14.39
C LEU A 117 -24.91 -18.77 15.09
N ILE A 118 -24.64 -19.68 16.04
CA ILE A 118 -25.65 -20.44 16.80
C ILE A 118 -25.72 -19.99 18.28
N SER A 119 -24.70 -19.31 18.83
CA SER A 119 -24.75 -18.74 20.18
C SER A 119 -24.73 -17.21 20.12
N LEU A 120 -25.92 -16.63 20.00
CA LEU A 120 -26.26 -15.20 19.93
C LEU A 120 -25.80 -14.36 21.15
N VAL A 121 -24.98 -14.88 22.06
CA VAL A 121 -24.66 -14.24 23.36
C VAL A 121 -23.16 -13.93 23.57
N HIS A 122 -22.24 -14.31 22.67
CA HIS A 122 -20.81 -14.03 22.86
C HIS A 122 -20.10 -13.32 21.70
N HIS A 123 -20.80 -12.39 21.04
CA HIS A 123 -20.22 -11.57 19.96
C HIS A 123 -19.14 -10.58 20.45
N SER A 124 -19.19 -10.15 21.71
CA SER A 124 -18.28 -9.16 22.30
C SER A 124 -16.93 -9.73 22.78
N ARG A 125 -16.84 -11.03 23.11
CA ARG A 125 -15.56 -11.66 23.47
C ARG A 125 -14.71 -11.93 22.22
N MET A 126 -15.31 -12.42 21.13
CA MET A 126 -14.58 -12.76 19.90
C MET A 126 -13.89 -11.56 19.21
N GLN A 127 -14.37 -10.32 19.39
CA GLN A 127 -13.71 -9.13 18.83
C GLN A 127 -12.41 -8.77 19.57
N HIS A 128 -12.34 -8.96 20.89
CA HIS A 128 -11.10 -8.85 21.66
C HIS A 128 -10.12 -10.00 21.33
N PHE A 129 -10.62 -11.20 21.01
CA PHE A 129 -9.79 -12.36 20.66
C PHE A 129 -8.98 -12.15 19.37
N SER A 130 -9.51 -11.40 18.40
CA SER A 130 -8.86 -11.19 17.11
C SER A 130 -7.87 -10.01 17.09
N GLU A 131 -7.95 -9.07 18.03
CA GLU A 131 -7.08 -7.89 18.08
C GLU A 131 -5.75 -8.14 18.81
N GLU A 132 -5.67 -9.12 19.71
CA GLU A 132 -4.41 -9.44 20.43
C GLU A 132 -3.49 -10.44 19.70
N VAL A 133 -4.00 -11.21 18.72
CA VAL A 133 -3.29 -12.37 18.13
C VAL A 133 -2.84 -12.14 16.67
N GLN A 134 -2.96 -10.93 16.11
CA GLN A 134 -2.35 -10.60 14.81
C GLN A 134 -0.87 -10.25 14.94
N ARG A 135 -0.05 -11.26 15.28
CA ARG A 135 1.40 -11.24 15.04
C ARG A 135 1.70 -12.23 13.91
N GLU A 136 2.08 -11.69 12.75
CA GLU A 136 2.34 -12.44 11.52
C GLU A 136 3.38 -13.56 11.76
N TYR A 137 3.07 -14.80 11.36
CA TYR A 137 4.05 -15.90 11.33
C TYR A 137 5.19 -15.53 10.38
N THR A 138 6.42 -15.53 10.87
CA THR A 138 7.63 -15.14 10.14
C THR A 138 8.80 -16.05 10.51
N LEU A 139 9.84 -16.03 9.68
CA LEU A 139 11.17 -16.50 10.07
C LEU A 139 11.85 -15.43 10.92
N ASP A 140 12.66 -15.88 11.88
CA ASP A 140 13.52 -14.97 12.63
C ASP A 140 14.69 -14.49 11.73
N GLU A 141 15.19 -13.28 11.94
CA GLU A 141 16.25 -12.68 11.10
C GLU A 141 17.49 -13.58 11.00
N GLU A 142 17.85 -14.26 12.09
CA GLU A 142 18.96 -15.22 12.15
C GLU A 142 18.68 -16.54 11.39
N GLU A 143 17.42 -17.03 11.43
CA GLU A 143 16.99 -18.21 10.66
C GLU A 143 17.00 -17.90 9.15
N MET A 144 16.60 -16.68 8.78
CA MET A 144 16.61 -16.18 7.41
C MET A 144 18.05 -16.02 6.86
N GLU A 145 18.97 -15.45 7.65
CA GLU A 145 20.39 -15.34 7.29
C GLU A 145 21.02 -16.73 7.07
N THR A 146 20.74 -17.67 7.97
CA THR A 146 21.24 -19.06 7.86
C THR A 146 20.62 -19.79 6.66
N GLN A 147 19.32 -19.59 6.38
CA GLN A 147 18.65 -20.16 5.22
C GLN A 147 19.28 -19.65 3.89
N CYS A 148 19.57 -18.35 3.81
CA CYS A 148 20.27 -17.77 2.66
C CYS A 148 21.67 -18.37 2.47
N VAL A 149 22.39 -18.68 3.54
CA VAL A 149 23.71 -19.33 3.48
C VAL A 149 23.62 -20.77 2.97
N ILE A 150 22.65 -21.55 3.45
CA ILE A 150 22.49 -22.96 3.11
C ILE A 150 22.10 -23.16 1.65
N LEU A 151 21.30 -22.25 1.09
CA LEU A 151 20.80 -22.33 -0.29
C LEU A 151 21.77 -21.77 -1.34
N LYS A 152 22.88 -21.14 -0.94
CA LYS A 152 23.92 -20.66 -1.86
C LYS A 152 24.74 -21.84 -2.42
N THR A 153 24.98 -21.77 -3.73
CA THR A 153 25.83 -22.73 -4.47
C THR A 153 27.32 -22.46 -4.24
N ASP A 154 27.73 -21.18 -4.12
CA ASP A 154 29.12 -20.77 -3.84
C ASP A 154 29.25 -20.29 -2.38
N ARG A 155 30.19 -20.87 -1.61
CA ARG A 155 30.38 -20.53 -0.18
C ARG A 155 31.69 -19.82 0.10
N SER A 156 31.61 -18.77 0.90
CA SER A 156 32.77 -18.05 1.45
C SER A 156 33.11 -18.50 2.88
N LYS A 157 34.29 -18.12 3.38
CA LYS A 157 34.67 -18.33 4.79
C LYS A 157 33.70 -17.66 5.78
N LYS A 158 33.04 -16.56 5.38
CA LYS A 158 32.03 -15.87 6.20
C LYS A 158 30.75 -16.70 6.31
N ASP A 159 30.34 -17.35 5.22
CA ASP A 159 29.15 -18.22 5.20
C ASP A 159 29.34 -19.46 6.09
N ALA A 160 30.55 -20.04 6.15
CA ALA A 160 30.87 -21.13 7.06
C ALA A 160 30.78 -20.72 8.55
N CYS A 161 31.23 -19.51 8.89
CA CYS A 161 31.16 -18.95 10.25
C CYS A 161 29.70 -18.73 10.71
N ILE A 162 28.81 -18.28 9.81
CA ILE A 162 27.38 -18.13 10.10
C ILE A 162 26.74 -19.48 10.40
N LEU A 163 27.05 -20.51 9.61
CA LEU A 163 26.53 -21.87 9.80
C LEU A 163 27.05 -22.51 11.10
N GLU A 164 28.34 -22.30 11.42
CA GLU A 164 28.95 -22.73 12.67
C GLU A 164 28.28 -22.09 13.89
N LYS A 165 28.11 -20.77 13.86
CA LYS A 165 27.41 -20.04 14.93
C LYS A 165 25.97 -20.53 15.12
N SER A 166 25.28 -20.86 14.03
CA SER A 166 23.90 -21.37 14.04
C SER A 166 23.81 -22.78 14.63
N LEU A 167 24.69 -23.69 14.20
CA LEU A 167 24.75 -25.07 14.70
C LEU A 167 25.21 -25.17 16.16
N SER A 168 26.20 -24.38 16.58
CA SER A 168 26.69 -24.36 17.96
C SER A 168 25.64 -23.85 18.96
N ARG A 169 24.75 -22.94 18.54
CA ARG A 169 23.60 -22.53 19.36
C ARG A 169 22.54 -23.62 19.47
N ARG A 170 22.41 -24.44 18.42
CA ARG A 170 21.41 -25.51 18.37
C ARG A 170 21.84 -26.75 19.15
N TYR A 171 23.12 -27.06 19.10
CA TYR A 171 23.75 -28.19 19.77
C TYR A 171 24.77 -27.66 20.77
N PRO A 172 24.34 -27.06 21.89
CA PRO A 172 25.24 -26.46 22.87
C PRO A 172 26.15 -27.49 23.55
N ASP A 173 25.73 -28.75 23.58
CA ASP A 173 26.41 -29.86 24.27
C ASP A 173 27.35 -30.66 23.35
N LEU A 174 27.42 -30.34 22.06
CA LEU A 174 28.23 -31.07 21.06
C LEU A 174 29.23 -30.16 20.36
N GLY A 175 30.38 -30.71 19.99
CA GLY A 175 31.34 -30.00 19.13
C GLY A 175 30.76 -29.78 17.73
N PHE A 176 31.18 -28.71 17.04
CA PHE A 176 30.68 -28.37 15.69
C PHE A 176 30.73 -29.54 14.69
N HIS A 177 31.80 -30.34 14.72
CA HIS A 177 31.93 -31.52 13.87
C HIS A 177 30.97 -32.67 14.24
N GLU A 178 30.68 -32.84 15.53
CA GLU A 178 29.73 -33.85 16.02
C GLU A 178 28.29 -33.44 15.69
N ALA A 179 27.97 -32.15 15.85
CA ALA A 179 26.68 -31.58 15.45
C ALA A 179 26.43 -31.72 13.94
N LEU A 180 27.45 -31.50 13.10
CA LEU A 180 27.35 -31.73 11.65
C LEU A 180 27.13 -33.20 11.29
N LYS A 181 27.76 -34.12 12.03
CA LYS A 181 27.57 -35.56 11.82
C LYS A 181 26.14 -35.97 12.18
N GLU A 182 25.62 -35.50 13.31
CA GLU A 182 24.24 -35.75 13.73
C GLU A 182 23.21 -35.19 12.74
N GLU A 183 23.42 -33.96 12.24
CA GLU A 183 22.55 -33.36 11.22
C GLU A 183 22.58 -34.15 9.90
N LYS A 184 23.75 -34.64 9.49
CA LYS A 184 23.89 -35.46 8.28
C LYS A 184 23.13 -36.78 8.40
N GLU A 185 23.16 -37.44 9.56
CA GLU A 185 22.38 -38.65 9.83
C GLU A 185 20.87 -38.38 9.75
N LYS A 186 20.40 -37.27 10.34
CA LYS A 186 18.99 -36.85 10.25
C LYS A 186 18.57 -36.54 8.81
N LEU A 187 19.43 -35.89 8.02
CA LEU A 187 19.17 -35.61 6.60
C LEU A 187 19.02 -36.88 5.75
N TYR A 188 19.81 -37.93 6.02
CA TYR A 188 19.62 -39.23 5.35
C TYR A 188 18.28 -39.87 5.73
N GLY A 189 17.84 -39.71 6.98
CA GLY A 189 16.51 -40.11 7.43
C GLY A 189 15.39 -39.38 6.65
N GLU A 190 15.49 -38.05 6.50
CA GLU A 190 14.52 -37.28 5.69
C GLU A 190 14.57 -37.65 4.21
N LEU A 191 15.75 -37.93 3.65
CA LEU A 191 15.90 -38.36 2.26
C LEU A 191 15.19 -39.70 2.02
N HIS A 192 15.30 -40.64 2.96
CA HIS A 192 14.61 -41.93 2.88
C HIS A 192 13.09 -41.74 2.91
N ARG A 193 12.57 -40.90 3.82
CA ARG A 193 11.13 -40.59 3.90
C ARG A 193 10.60 -39.87 2.65
N SER A 194 11.37 -38.95 2.07
CA SER A 194 10.98 -38.23 0.85
C SER A 194 10.95 -39.15 -0.38
N ARG A 195 11.85 -40.14 -0.43
CA ARG A 195 11.86 -41.19 -1.46
C ARG A 195 10.65 -42.11 -1.35
N THR A 196 10.25 -42.50 -0.13
CA THR A 196 9.02 -43.30 0.06
C THR A 196 7.76 -42.53 -0.31
N ASN A 197 7.77 -41.19 -0.21
CA ASN A 197 6.65 -40.32 -0.56
C ASN A 197 6.62 -39.87 -2.03
N ASN A 198 7.57 -40.31 -2.87
CA ASN A 198 7.70 -39.93 -4.29
C ASN A 198 7.77 -38.41 -4.55
N ASP A 199 8.49 -37.65 -3.71
CA ASP A 199 8.73 -36.21 -3.93
C ASP A 199 10.16 -35.95 -4.48
N PRO A 200 10.33 -35.81 -5.81
CA PRO A 200 11.65 -35.66 -6.43
C PRO A 200 12.30 -34.29 -6.15
N GLU A 201 11.51 -33.23 -5.96
CA GLU A 201 12.03 -31.89 -5.68
C GLU A 201 12.57 -31.80 -4.25
N LEU A 202 11.87 -32.39 -3.29
CA LEU A 202 12.33 -32.45 -1.92
C LEU A 202 13.59 -33.31 -1.76
N CYS A 203 13.71 -34.40 -2.54
CA CYS A 203 14.92 -35.21 -2.59
C CYS A 203 16.14 -34.40 -3.06
N ARG A 204 15.99 -33.56 -4.09
CA ARG A 204 17.08 -32.68 -4.58
C ARG A 204 17.54 -31.69 -3.53
N VAL A 205 16.61 -31.09 -2.80
CA VAL A 205 16.93 -30.16 -1.69
C VAL A 205 17.71 -30.89 -0.61
N ILE A 206 17.26 -32.06 -0.18
CA ILE A 206 17.93 -32.83 0.88
C ILE A 206 19.32 -33.31 0.42
N GLU A 207 19.47 -33.71 -0.84
CA GLU A 207 20.77 -34.08 -1.42
C GLU A 207 21.74 -32.90 -1.44
N HIS A 208 21.28 -31.70 -1.80
CA HIS A 208 22.06 -30.46 -1.67
C HIS A 208 22.44 -30.17 -0.21
N LEU A 209 21.54 -30.37 0.75
CA LEU A 209 21.84 -30.21 2.18
C LEU A 209 22.91 -31.20 2.68
N ILE A 210 22.88 -32.45 2.19
CA ILE A 210 23.91 -33.43 2.51
C ILE A 210 25.26 -33.00 1.92
N GLU A 211 25.28 -32.44 0.71
CA GLU A 211 26.48 -31.82 0.15
C GLU A 211 26.94 -30.61 0.98
N VAL A 212 26.01 -29.81 1.49
CA VAL A 212 26.30 -28.68 2.38
C VAL A 212 27.13 -29.14 3.57
N THR A 213 26.68 -30.18 4.27
CA THR A 213 27.39 -30.72 5.44
C THR A 213 28.79 -31.26 5.13
N LYS A 214 29.02 -31.78 3.91
CA LYS A 214 30.33 -32.31 3.50
C LYS A 214 31.33 -31.20 3.17
N ASN A 215 30.88 -30.15 2.49
CA ASN A 215 31.77 -29.10 1.96
C ASN A 215 32.15 -28.03 2.99
N VAL A 216 31.38 -27.89 4.08
CA VAL A 216 31.69 -26.98 5.19
C VAL A 216 33.00 -27.37 5.90
N VAL A 217 33.37 -28.66 5.87
CA VAL A 217 34.59 -29.21 6.47
C VAL A 217 35.83 -29.03 5.58
N ASN A 218 35.66 -28.78 4.27
CA ASN A 218 36.75 -28.84 3.28
C ASN A 218 37.31 -27.47 2.82
N VAL A 219 37.09 -26.39 3.57
CA VAL A 219 37.65 -25.07 3.21
C VAL A 219 39.14 -25.00 3.58
N SER A 220 39.99 -25.74 2.85
CA SER A 220 41.44 -25.51 2.79
C SER A 220 41.77 -24.59 1.61
N PRO A 221 42.62 -23.56 1.77
CA PRO A 221 42.97 -22.68 0.67
C PRO A 221 43.88 -23.44 -0.30
N ASN A 222 43.47 -23.49 -1.57
CA ASN A 222 44.16 -24.12 -2.70
C ASN A 222 43.96 -25.64 -2.86
N LYS A 223 42.88 -25.99 -3.57
CA LYS A 223 42.93 -26.95 -4.68
C LYS A 223 41.74 -26.73 -5.60
N LYS A 224 42.00 -26.49 -6.89
CA LYS A 224 40.97 -26.60 -7.94
C LYS A 224 40.52 -28.06 -7.97
N LEU A 225 39.28 -28.33 -7.59
CA LEU A 225 38.62 -29.60 -7.94
C LEU A 225 37.64 -29.37 -9.08
N THR A 226 37.74 -30.29 -10.03
CA THR A 226 37.07 -30.37 -11.33
C THR A 226 35.55 -30.50 -11.23
N LYS A 227 34.86 -29.95 -12.25
CA LYS A 227 33.45 -30.19 -12.57
C LYS A 227 33.04 -31.64 -12.31
N SER A 228 32.06 -31.85 -11.42
CA SER A 228 31.13 -32.99 -11.53
C SER A 228 29.76 -32.49 -11.94
N VAL A 229 29.33 -33.05 -13.06
CA VAL A 229 28.07 -32.88 -13.78
C VAL A 229 26.86 -33.10 -12.88
N PHE A 230 25.93 -32.14 -12.85
CA PHE A 230 24.50 -32.43 -13.06
C PHE A 230 23.84 -31.23 -13.75
N ASN A 231 23.15 -31.55 -14.85
CA ASN A 231 22.45 -30.62 -15.72
C ASN A 231 21.11 -30.18 -15.11
N GLU A 232 20.69 -28.98 -15.51
CA GLU A 232 19.38 -28.33 -15.32
C GLU A 232 18.99 -27.83 -13.92
N PRO A 233 18.77 -26.51 -13.73
CA PRO A 233 17.96 -26.01 -12.64
C PRO A 233 16.49 -26.10 -13.04
N THR A 234 15.83 -27.21 -12.73
CA THR A 234 14.36 -27.27 -12.77
C THR A 234 13.82 -26.41 -11.62
N ASP A 235 13.02 -25.41 -11.98
CA ASP A 235 11.96 -24.63 -11.30
C ASP A 235 11.87 -24.40 -9.77
N PHE A 236 12.61 -25.09 -8.90
CA PHE A 236 12.40 -25.02 -7.45
C PHE A 236 13.07 -23.78 -6.80
N SER A 237 14.22 -23.35 -7.32
CA SER A 237 14.99 -22.20 -6.77
C SER A 237 14.28 -20.84 -6.94
N ARG A 238 13.33 -20.74 -7.87
CA ARG A 238 12.55 -19.51 -8.10
C ARG A 238 11.50 -19.28 -6.99
N HIS A 239 10.99 -20.32 -6.35
CA HIS A 239 9.93 -20.17 -5.35
C HIS A 239 10.41 -19.77 -3.95
N ILE A 240 11.64 -20.12 -3.57
CA ILE A 240 12.17 -19.83 -2.22
C ILE A 240 12.83 -18.44 -2.16
N THR A 241 13.36 -17.94 -3.29
CA THR A 241 14.23 -16.75 -3.31
C THR A 241 13.48 -15.43 -3.55
N GLU A 242 12.19 -15.43 -3.90
CA GLU A 242 11.42 -14.20 -4.12
C GLU A 242 11.00 -13.47 -2.83
N ASN A 243 11.16 -14.08 -1.64
CA ASN A 243 10.68 -13.51 -0.37
C ASN A 243 11.79 -13.01 0.59
N ALA A 244 13.07 -13.19 0.25
CA ALA A 244 14.18 -12.74 1.07
C ALA A 244 15.14 -11.90 0.21
N ILE A 245 15.05 -10.58 0.34
CA ILE A 245 16.14 -9.56 0.21
C ILE A 245 15.45 -8.19 0.03
N ALA A 246 15.33 -7.46 1.14
CA ALA A 246 15.14 -6.01 1.18
C ALA A 246 15.63 -5.47 2.53
N PHE A 247 16.94 -5.60 2.79
CA PHE A 247 17.75 -4.89 3.79
C PHE A 247 19.20 -5.32 3.47
N GLU A 248 20.19 -4.46 3.23
CA GLU A 248 20.69 -3.38 4.08
C GLU A 248 21.70 -2.50 3.26
N ASP A 249 21.94 -1.28 3.73
CA ASP A 249 22.79 -0.23 3.13
C ASP A 249 24.18 -0.13 3.82
N LEU A 250 25.16 0.41 3.08
CA LEU A 250 26.37 1.20 3.48
C LEU A 250 27.78 0.57 3.67
N GLU A 251 28.65 0.99 2.72
CA GLU A 251 30.04 1.53 2.79
C GLU A 251 31.29 0.70 3.22
N LEU A 252 32.27 0.58 2.31
CA LEU A 252 33.62 1.20 2.42
C LEU A 252 34.46 1.07 1.10
N GLU A 253 35.30 2.07 0.80
CA GLU A 253 36.07 2.28 -0.44
C GLU A 253 37.36 1.44 -0.63
N SER A 254 37.79 1.21 -1.88
CA SER A 254 39.11 1.62 -2.47
C SER A 254 39.53 0.80 -3.73
N GLY A 255 40.12 1.48 -4.74
CA GLY A 255 41.21 0.95 -5.58
C GLY A 255 40.93 0.35 -6.99
N ASP A 256 41.14 1.19 -8.03
CA ASP A 256 41.48 0.93 -9.44
C ASP A 256 41.20 -0.45 -10.12
N LYS A 257 40.11 -0.52 -10.90
CA LYS A 257 39.78 -1.60 -11.86
C LYS A 257 39.09 -1.08 -13.14
N SER A 258 39.42 0.12 -13.62
CA SER A 258 38.58 0.79 -14.63
C SER A 258 38.63 0.21 -16.05
N GLN A 259 39.51 -0.77 -16.36
CA GLN A 259 39.64 -1.30 -17.72
C GLN A 259 39.03 -2.68 -18.00
N THR A 260 38.82 -3.53 -16.98
CA THR A 260 38.30 -4.91 -17.20
C THR A 260 36.76 -5.01 -17.12
N LYS A 261 36.09 -3.89 -16.82
CA LYS A 261 34.64 -3.79 -16.65
C LYS A 261 34.00 -2.98 -17.79
N TRP A 262 32.70 -3.17 -18.02
CA TRP A 262 31.91 -2.29 -18.89
C TRP A 262 32.07 -0.83 -18.45
N LYS A 263 32.42 0.08 -19.37
CA LYS A 263 32.46 1.52 -19.08
C LYS A 263 31.07 2.13 -19.02
N THR A 264 30.10 1.45 -19.64
CA THR A 264 28.70 1.85 -19.70
C THR A 264 27.84 0.98 -18.79
N ASP A 265 26.90 1.61 -18.08
CA ASP A 265 25.93 0.88 -17.25
C ASP A 265 24.79 0.31 -18.09
N LEU A 266 24.38 -0.92 -17.76
CA LEU A 266 23.27 -1.63 -18.41
C LEU A 266 21.95 -0.85 -18.32
N PHE A 267 21.68 -0.20 -17.19
CA PHE A 267 20.51 0.65 -16.97
C PHE A 267 20.80 2.15 -17.15
N GLY A 268 21.95 2.52 -17.69
CA GLY A 268 22.32 3.91 -17.94
C GLY A 268 21.51 4.58 -19.07
N CYS A 269 20.42 3.99 -19.56
CA CYS A 269 19.67 4.45 -20.74
C CYS A 269 19.11 5.89 -20.64
N TYR A 270 19.15 6.50 -19.45
CA TYR A 270 18.81 7.89 -19.19
C TYR A 270 19.79 8.91 -19.77
N SER A 271 21.02 8.52 -20.14
CA SER A 271 22.00 9.44 -20.71
C SER A 271 21.79 9.76 -22.20
N GLU A 272 21.15 8.87 -22.97
CA GLU A 272 20.73 9.12 -24.36
C GLU A 272 19.30 8.58 -24.62
N PRO A 273 18.24 9.26 -24.11
CA PRO A 273 16.86 8.76 -24.16
C PRO A 273 16.33 8.57 -25.58
N CYS A 274 16.79 9.39 -26.53
CA CYS A 274 16.43 9.27 -27.95
C CYS A 274 16.97 7.98 -28.59
N LEU A 275 18.15 7.51 -28.18
CA LEU A 275 18.71 6.24 -28.66
C LEU A 275 17.92 5.06 -28.08
N CYS A 276 17.62 5.10 -26.78
CA CYS A 276 16.81 4.06 -26.13
C CYS A 276 15.41 3.92 -26.74
N LEU A 277 14.75 5.04 -27.05
CA LEU A 277 13.46 5.05 -27.75
C LEU A 277 13.58 4.47 -29.17
N LYS A 278 14.60 4.88 -29.93
CA LYS A 278 14.86 4.34 -31.29
C LYS A 278 15.13 2.83 -31.26
N THR A 279 15.94 2.33 -30.34
CA THR A 279 16.23 0.89 -30.19
C THR A 279 15.01 0.10 -29.73
N CYS A 280 14.10 0.70 -28.97
CA CYS A 280 12.85 0.06 -28.54
C CYS A 280 11.85 -0.11 -29.69
N PHE A 281 11.70 0.90 -30.56
CA PHE A 281 10.78 0.85 -31.70
C PHE A 281 11.38 0.19 -32.95
N PHE A 282 12.71 0.22 -33.08
CA PHE A 282 13.43 -0.32 -34.24
C PHE A 282 14.76 -0.98 -33.81
N PRO A 283 14.71 -2.11 -33.08
CA PRO A 283 15.93 -2.78 -32.59
C PRO A 283 16.81 -3.28 -33.74
N CYS A 284 16.22 -3.68 -34.86
CA CYS A 284 16.97 -4.20 -36.01
C CYS A 284 17.98 -3.20 -36.60
N GLY A 285 17.67 -1.90 -36.59
CA GLY A 285 18.62 -0.85 -37.01
C GLY A 285 19.80 -0.69 -36.06
N THR A 286 19.51 -0.69 -34.75
CA THR A 286 20.55 -0.62 -33.71
C THR A 286 21.45 -1.86 -33.75
N PHE A 287 20.85 -3.04 -33.85
CA PHE A 287 21.58 -4.32 -33.91
C PHE A 287 22.44 -4.46 -35.15
N SER A 288 21.90 -4.09 -36.32
CA SER A 288 22.60 -4.20 -37.62
C SER A 288 23.91 -3.40 -37.62
N TRP A 289 23.92 -2.21 -37.01
CA TRP A 289 25.12 -1.42 -36.86
C TRP A 289 26.11 -2.03 -35.86
N ILE A 290 25.64 -2.46 -34.67
CA ILE A 290 26.49 -3.11 -33.66
C ILE A 290 27.16 -4.35 -34.26
N SER A 291 26.38 -5.22 -34.91
CA SER A 291 26.90 -6.42 -35.56
C SER A 291 27.93 -6.07 -36.63
N ASN A 292 27.65 -5.11 -37.51
CA ASN A 292 28.56 -4.71 -38.58
C ASN A 292 29.90 -4.17 -38.04
N VAL A 293 29.86 -3.38 -36.96
CA VAL A 293 31.06 -2.83 -36.30
C VAL A 293 31.86 -3.92 -35.59
N VAL A 294 31.19 -4.78 -34.80
CA VAL A 294 31.82 -5.88 -34.05
C VAL A 294 32.40 -6.93 -34.99
N THR A 295 31.79 -7.20 -36.13
CA THR A 295 32.31 -8.15 -37.13
C THR A 295 33.24 -7.50 -38.16
N ARG A 296 33.67 -6.25 -37.97
CA ARG A 296 34.56 -5.51 -38.90
C ARG A 296 34.09 -5.55 -40.37
N GLY A 297 32.78 -5.53 -40.61
CA GLY A 297 32.18 -5.56 -41.95
C GLY A 297 31.96 -6.95 -42.58
N GLU A 298 32.37 -8.05 -41.93
CA GLU A 298 32.10 -9.43 -42.43
C GLU A 298 30.59 -9.72 -42.56
N THR A 299 29.77 -9.19 -41.66
CA THR A 299 28.30 -9.29 -41.73
C THR A 299 27.72 -7.99 -42.27
N SER A 300 27.22 -8.00 -43.50
CA SER A 300 26.59 -6.80 -44.08
C SER A 300 25.34 -6.37 -43.31
N ARG A 301 25.03 -5.06 -43.31
CA ARG A 301 23.84 -4.52 -42.60
C ARG A 301 22.53 -5.21 -43.01
N LYS A 302 22.38 -5.55 -44.29
CA LYS A 302 21.21 -6.30 -44.81
C LYS A 302 21.18 -7.73 -44.26
N LEU A 303 22.33 -8.43 -44.27
CA LEU A 303 22.43 -9.79 -43.76
C LEU A 303 22.15 -9.88 -42.25
N ALA A 304 22.63 -8.92 -41.46
CA ALA A 304 22.35 -8.84 -40.03
C ALA A 304 20.86 -8.62 -39.73
N MET A 305 20.16 -7.81 -40.55
CA MET A 305 18.72 -7.62 -40.42
C MET A 305 17.95 -8.89 -40.79
N THR A 306 18.31 -9.55 -41.89
CA THR A 306 17.68 -10.81 -42.31
C THR A 306 17.88 -11.91 -41.28
N ASN A 307 19.09 -12.05 -40.73
CA ASN A 307 19.37 -13.03 -39.67
C ASN A 307 18.59 -12.72 -38.40
N LEU A 308 18.55 -11.46 -37.95
CA LEU A 308 17.78 -11.10 -36.75
C LEU A 308 16.28 -11.39 -36.92
N VAL A 309 15.72 -11.15 -38.12
CA VAL A 309 14.33 -11.50 -38.45
C VAL A 309 14.14 -13.02 -38.51
N ALA A 310 15.04 -13.77 -39.14
CA ALA A 310 14.98 -15.22 -39.20
C ALA A 310 15.06 -15.88 -37.81
N TYR A 311 15.97 -15.42 -36.94
CA TYR A 311 16.11 -15.93 -35.58
C TYR A 311 14.97 -15.49 -34.65
N SER A 312 14.29 -14.36 -34.93
CA SER A 312 13.12 -13.96 -34.15
C SER A 312 11.89 -14.83 -34.43
N ILE A 313 11.74 -15.39 -35.64
CA ILE A 313 10.66 -16.34 -35.98
C ILE A 313 10.70 -17.59 -35.10
N PHE A 314 11.89 -18.06 -34.71
CA PHE A 314 12.08 -19.22 -33.83
C PHE A 314 12.30 -18.85 -32.35
N CYS A 315 11.95 -17.63 -31.93
CA CYS A 315 12.19 -17.12 -30.57
C CYS A 315 13.67 -17.16 -30.13
N GLY A 316 14.61 -17.25 -31.07
CA GLY A 316 16.05 -17.35 -30.89
C GLY A 316 16.82 -16.04 -31.06
N CYS A 317 16.13 -14.89 -31.14
CA CYS A 317 16.78 -13.59 -31.33
C CYS A 317 17.75 -13.23 -30.20
N CYS A 318 17.46 -13.65 -28.97
CA CYS A 318 18.34 -13.47 -27.81
C CYS A 318 19.62 -14.30 -27.92
N CYS A 319 19.57 -15.47 -28.55
CA CYS A 319 20.74 -16.31 -28.81
C CYS A 319 21.65 -15.68 -29.86
N TYR A 320 21.08 -15.09 -30.91
CA TYR A 320 21.85 -14.41 -31.94
C TYR A 320 22.48 -13.10 -31.40
N SER A 321 21.73 -12.32 -30.63
CA SER A 321 22.25 -11.08 -30.04
C SER A 321 23.28 -11.31 -28.93
N CYS A 322 23.13 -12.35 -28.11
CA CYS A 322 24.13 -12.69 -27.10
C CYS A 322 25.46 -13.15 -27.73
N CYS A 323 25.43 -13.81 -28.89
CA CYS A 323 26.65 -14.18 -29.62
C CYS A 323 27.45 -12.95 -30.07
N ILE A 324 26.76 -11.89 -30.51
CA ILE A 324 27.41 -10.61 -30.87
C ILE A 324 27.95 -9.91 -29.62
N ARG A 325 27.21 -9.92 -28.51
CA ARG A 325 27.68 -9.38 -27.22
C ARG A 325 28.93 -10.10 -26.70
N LYS A 326 28.96 -11.43 -26.79
CA LYS A 326 30.13 -12.25 -26.46
C LYS A 326 31.34 -11.84 -27.31
N ARG A 327 31.15 -11.70 -28.63
CA ARG A 327 32.22 -11.27 -29.55
C ARG A 327 32.73 -9.87 -29.23
N LEU A 328 31.85 -8.94 -28.86
CA LEU A 328 32.20 -7.59 -28.41
C LEU A 328 33.03 -7.64 -27.11
N ARG A 329 32.62 -8.44 -26.13
CA ARG A 329 33.38 -8.61 -24.87
C ARG A 329 34.75 -9.24 -25.10
N SER A 330 34.87 -10.22 -25.99
CA SER A 330 36.15 -10.81 -26.38
C SER A 330 37.09 -9.81 -27.06
N GLN A 331 36.55 -8.88 -27.86
CA GLN A 331 37.36 -7.83 -28.50
C GLN A 331 37.91 -6.80 -27.51
N PHE A 332 37.20 -6.55 -26.41
CA PHE A 332 37.51 -5.49 -25.45
C PHE A 332 37.97 -6.00 -24.07
N ASN A 333 38.20 -7.30 -23.94
CA ASN A 333 38.62 -8.01 -22.72
C ASN A 333 37.78 -7.67 -21.47
N ILE A 334 36.44 -7.66 -21.64
CA ILE A 334 35.48 -7.34 -20.57
C ILE A 334 35.10 -8.62 -19.80
N GLU A 335 34.98 -8.56 -18.46
CA GLU A 335 34.63 -9.69 -17.55
C GLU A 335 33.14 -10.09 -17.56
N GLY A 336 32.84 -11.40 -17.51
CA GLY A 336 31.47 -11.97 -17.58
C GLY A 336 31.29 -13.22 -18.49
N GLY A 337 30.15 -13.91 -18.36
CA GLY A 337 29.90 -15.23 -18.94
C GLY A 337 28.84 -15.32 -20.04
N LEU A 338 28.84 -16.44 -20.76
CA LEU A 338 27.81 -16.80 -21.78
C LEU A 338 26.38 -16.75 -21.21
N CYS A 339 26.21 -17.23 -19.96
CA CYS A 339 24.92 -17.20 -19.28
C CYS A 339 24.50 -15.77 -18.92
N ASP A 340 25.44 -14.93 -18.47
CA ASP A 340 25.15 -13.52 -18.15
C ASP A 340 24.71 -12.75 -19.40
N ASP A 341 25.39 -12.95 -20.53
CA ASP A 341 25.06 -12.28 -21.79
C ASP A 341 23.70 -12.75 -22.34
N PHE A 342 23.41 -14.04 -22.22
CA PHE A 342 22.11 -14.59 -22.60
C PHE A 342 20.98 -14.06 -21.69
N LEU A 343 21.16 -14.08 -20.37
CA LEU A 343 20.19 -13.56 -19.41
C LEU A 343 19.97 -12.06 -19.56
N THR A 344 21.02 -11.30 -19.87
CA THR A 344 20.94 -9.85 -20.09
C THR A 344 20.07 -9.52 -21.32
N HIS A 345 20.26 -10.27 -22.42
CA HIS A 345 19.42 -10.11 -23.62
C HIS A 345 18.01 -10.69 -23.44
N LEU A 346 17.84 -11.76 -22.67
CA LEU A 346 16.54 -12.36 -22.35
C LEU A 346 15.67 -11.46 -21.46
N LEU A 347 16.29 -10.79 -20.47
CA LEU A 347 15.59 -9.95 -19.48
C LEU A 347 15.42 -8.49 -19.94
N CYS A 348 16.43 -7.89 -20.58
CA CYS A 348 16.31 -6.56 -21.20
C CYS A 348 17.18 -6.39 -22.45
N CYS A 349 16.76 -7.02 -23.57
CA CYS A 349 17.40 -6.89 -24.89
C CYS A 349 17.67 -5.42 -25.29
N CYS A 350 16.69 -4.52 -25.14
CA CYS A 350 16.85 -3.12 -25.51
C CYS A 350 17.93 -2.40 -24.69
N CYS A 351 18.00 -2.66 -23.38
CA CYS A 351 19.02 -2.08 -22.50
C CYS A 351 20.41 -2.60 -22.88
N ALA A 352 20.51 -3.90 -23.14
CA ALA A 352 21.75 -4.59 -23.52
C ALA A 352 22.34 -4.00 -24.80
N MET A 353 21.50 -3.81 -25.82
CA MET A 353 21.91 -3.23 -27.10
C MET A 353 22.30 -1.75 -26.98
N VAL A 354 21.59 -0.96 -26.16
CA VAL A 354 21.93 0.45 -25.91
C VAL A 354 23.24 0.57 -25.11
N GLN A 355 23.52 -0.36 -24.21
CA GLN A 355 24.81 -0.46 -23.52
C GLN A 355 25.93 -0.79 -24.52
N GLU A 356 25.75 -1.82 -25.37
CA GLU A 356 26.72 -2.22 -26.40
C GLU A 356 27.03 -1.09 -27.38
N TRP A 357 26.00 -0.39 -27.85
CA TRP A 357 26.17 0.75 -28.74
C TRP A 357 27.02 1.86 -28.11
N ARG A 358 26.74 2.21 -26.84
CA ARG A 358 27.45 3.26 -26.14
C ARG A 358 28.87 2.84 -25.79
N GLU A 359 29.10 1.57 -25.47
CA GLU A 359 30.43 1.03 -25.24
C GLU A 359 31.30 1.16 -26.50
N LEU A 360 30.76 0.84 -27.69
CA LEU A 360 31.44 1.04 -28.97
C LEU A 360 31.73 2.52 -29.25
N LYS A 361 30.77 3.40 -28.97
CA LYS A 361 30.93 4.86 -29.15
C LYS A 361 32.01 5.43 -28.24
N LEU A 362 32.03 5.05 -26.96
CA LEU A 362 33.05 5.48 -25.99
C LEU A 362 34.45 4.93 -26.29
N ARG A 363 34.53 3.79 -26.98
CA ARG A 363 35.79 3.17 -27.41
C ARG A 363 36.24 3.60 -28.82
N GLY A 364 35.61 4.65 -29.39
CA GLY A 364 36.08 5.35 -30.59
C GLY A 364 35.40 5.00 -31.92
N PHE A 365 34.35 4.16 -31.92
CA PHE A 365 33.69 3.69 -33.15
C PHE A 365 32.49 4.54 -33.60
N GLY A 366 32.50 5.86 -33.34
CA GLY A 366 31.36 6.75 -33.63
C GLY A 366 31.21 7.13 -35.10
N GLY A 367 30.14 6.67 -35.76
CA GLY A 367 29.66 7.20 -37.04
C GLY A 367 28.46 8.14 -36.84
N SER A 368 28.54 9.36 -37.37
CA SER A 368 27.53 10.43 -37.27
C SER A 368 26.20 10.04 -37.92
N ILE A 369 25.10 10.01 -37.16
CA ILE A 369 23.74 9.97 -37.71
C ILE A 369 22.94 11.14 -37.13
N ASN A 370 23.14 12.32 -37.74
CA ASN A 370 22.17 13.41 -37.75
C ASN A 370 21.27 13.21 -38.98
N LEU A 371 19.97 12.99 -38.78
CA LEU A 371 18.98 12.98 -39.86
C LEU A 371 17.70 13.64 -39.36
N LEU A 372 17.67 14.97 -39.44
CA LEU A 372 16.53 15.77 -39.88
C LEU A 372 17.02 17.20 -40.21
N ASN A 373 16.82 17.56 -41.49
CA ASN A 373 16.69 18.88 -42.11
C ASN A 373 17.88 19.63 -42.77
N ILE A 374 17.84 19.55 -44.12
CA ILE A 374 17.93 20.62 -45.15
C ILE A 374 19.32 20.94 -45.76
N ARG A 375 19.47 20.44 -47.01
CA ARG A 375 20.08 20.93 -48.30
C ARG A 375 21.15 22.06 -48.33
N PRO A 376 21.84 22.28 -49.48
CA PRO A 376 22.89 21.48 -50.11
C PRO A 376 24.16 22.35 -50.39
N ASN A 377 25.30 21.77 -50.77
CA ASN A 377 26.11 22.40 -51.83
C ASN A 377 27.09 21.43 -52.50
N TYR A 378 27.14 21.57 -53.82
CA TYR A 378 27.87 20.76 -54.79
C TYR A 378 29.33 21.17 -54.89
N HIS A 379 30.20 20.21 -55.24
CA HIS A 379 31.29 20.42 -56.18
C HIS A 379 31.39 19.24 -57.17
N HIS A 380 31.66 19.62 -58.42
CA HIS A 380 31.67 18.90 -59.71
C HIS A 380 32.68 17.72 -59.77
N HIS A 381 32.61 16.71 -60.66
CA HIS A 381 32.39 16.75 -62.13
C HIS A 381 31.84 15.42 -62.72
N ASN A 382 30.96 15.57 -63.72
CA ASN A 382 30.72 14.83 -64.98
C ASN A 382 30.57 13.28 -64.93
N THR A 383 29.49 12.62 -65.39
CA THR A 383 28.67 12.80 -66.62
C THR A 383 27.20 12.32 -66.45
N LEU A 384 26.28 12.94 -67.19
CA LEU A 384 24.80 12.77 -67.27
C LEU A 384 24.43 11.85 -68.47
N PRO A 385 23.19 11.26 -68.62
CA PRO A 385 21.93 11.99 -68.48
C PRO A 385 20.68 11.30 -67.86
N ARG A 386 19.85 12.22 -67.32
CA ARG A 386 18.39 12.32 -67.10
C ARG A 386 17.44 11.10 -67.19
N LYS A 387 16.71 10.95 -66.06
CA LYS A 387 15.26 10.75 -65.83
C LYS A 387 14.43 9.96 -66.86
N LYS A 388 13.80 8.89 -66.36
CA LYS A 388 12.38 8.59 -66.62
C LYS A 388 11.64 8.27 -65.32
N ASP A 389 10.34 8.48 -65.41
CA ASP A 389 9.33 8.65 -64.39
C ASP A 389 8.99 7.42 -63.54
N VAL A 390 8.30 7.71 -62.43
CA VAL A 390 7.73 6.82 -61.42
C VAL A 390 6.85 5.74 -62.08
N PRO A 391 6.85 4.49 -61.57
CA PRO A 391 5.69 4.09 -60.78
C PRO A 391 6.08 3.44 -59.44
N SER A 392 5.40 3.94 -58.42
CA SER A 392 5.08 3.24 -57.19
C SER A 392 4.63 1.80 -57.46
N SER A 393 5.36 0.82 -56.94
CA SER A 393 4.78 -0.45 -56.54
C SER A 393 5.58 -1.00 -55.36
N GLU A 394 4.95 -0.91 -54.19
CA GLU A 394 5.26 -1.75 -53.06
C GLU A 394 5.16 -3.23 -53.48
N PRO A 395 6.06 -4.11 -53.02
CA PRO A 395 5.65 -5.44 -52.65
C PRO A 395 5.37 -5.44 -51.15
N ALA A 396 4.11 -5.70 -50.85
CA ALA A 396 3.61 -6.00 -49.54
C ALA A 396 4.47 -7.06 -48.84
N TYR A 397 5.10 -6.67 -47.73
CA TYR A 397 5.39 -7.58 -46.61
C TYR A 397 4.67 -7.07 -45.36
N GLY A 398 3.42 -6.63 -45.54
CA GLY A 398 2.46 -6.35 -44.49
C GLY A 398 1.54 -7.55 -44.30
N ALA A 399 1.92 -8.50 -43.44
CA ALA A 399 0.98 -9.44 -42.82
C ALA A 399 1.60 -10.33 -41.74
N VAL A 400 2.94 -10.52 -41.69
CA VAL A 400 3.56 -11.41 -40.68
C VAL A 400 4.24 -10.64 -39.54
N ASN A 401 4.37 -9.31 -39.67
CA ASN A 401 5.14 -8.49 -38.72
C ASN A 401 4.36 -7.99 -37.50
N PHE A 402 3.02 -7.94 -37.52
CA PHE A 402 2.29 -7.35 -36.39
C PHE A 402 2.17 -8.29 -35.19
N PHE A 403 2.05 -9.60 -35.41
CA PHE A 403 1.92 -10.57 -34.31
C PHE A 403 3.24 -10.82 -33.58
N PHE A 404 4.37 -10.82 -34.30
CA PHE A 404 5.70 -11.00 -33.71
C PHE A 404 6.23 -9.73 -33.01
N LEU A 405 5.94 -8.53 -33.54
CA LEU A 405 6.19 -7.29 -32.81
C LEU A 405 5.32 -7.19 -31.55
N PHE A 406 4.09 -7.71 -31.56
CA PHE A 406 3.21 -7.72 -30.40
C PHE A 406 3.69 -8.69 -29.31
N LEU A 407 4.23 -9.85 -29.66
CA LEU A 407 4.82 -10.79 -28.71
C LEU A 407 6.13 -10.27 -28.10
N ILE A 408 7.00 -9.62 -28.88
CA ILE A 408 8.20 -8.95 -28.36
C ILE A 408 7.81 -7.75 -27.49
N LEU A 409 6.75 -7.00 -27.85
CA LEU A 409 6.23 -5.91 -27.01
C LEU A 409 5.61 -6.44 -25.70
N ILE A 410 4.87 -7.55 -25.73
CA ILE A 410 4.29 -8.16 -24.52
C ILE A 410 5.39 -8.69 -23.60
N TYR A 411 6.43 -9.32 -24.15
CA TYR A 411 7.54 -9.85 -23.36
C TYR A 411 8.40 -8.73 -22.75
N THR A 412 8.70 -7.67 -23.51
CA THR A 412 9.45 -6.50 -23.02
C THR A 412 8.63 -5.59 -22.08
N VAL A 413 7.33 -5.43 -22.30
CA VAL A 413 6.43 -4.66 -21.42
C VAL A 413 6.17 -5.39 -20.10
N ASN A 414 6.11 -6.72 -20.09
CA ASN A 414 5.97 -7.49 -18.86
C ASN A 414 7.25 -7.52 -18.01
N GLN A 415 8.44 -7.61 -18.61
CA GLN A 415 9.72 -7.52 -17.86
C GLN A 415 9.98 -6.11 -17.31
N CYS A 416 9.58 -5.05 -18.03
CA CYS A 416 9.65 -3.68 -17.54
C CYS A 416 8.61 -3.37 -16.42
N ARG A 417 7.63 -4.28 -16.21
CA ARG A 417 6.65 -4.20 -15.12
C ARG A 417 7.18 -4.81 -13.82
N LEU A 418 8.10 -5.79 -13.87
CA LEU A 418 8.75 -6.37 -12.69
C LEU A 418 9.86 -5.47 -12.11
N SER A 419 10.65 -4.77 -12.93
CA SER A 419 11.66 -3.81 -12.45
C SER A 419 11.06 -2.57 -11.75
N ARG A 420 9.76 -2.29 -11.92
CA ARG A 420 9.06 -1.16 -11.27
C ARG A 420 8.68 -1.38 -9.81
N ARG A 421 9.06 -2.50 -9.18
CA ARG A 421 8.80 -2.74 -7.75
C ARG A 421 10.00 -2.52 -6.82
N SER A 422 11.21 -2.31 -7.33
CA SER A 422 12.37 -1.91 -6.51
C SER A 422 13.04 -0.67 -7.10
N THR A 423 12.50 0.50 -6.72
CA THR A 423 13.12 1.85 -6.76
C THR A 423 12.03 2.82 -6.35
N SER A 424 11.78 2.88 -5.04
CA SER A 424 10.97 3.95 -4.45
C SER A 424 11.80 5.24 -4.35
N LEU A 425 12.35 5.76 -5.45
CA LEU A 425 12.87 7.15 -5.50
C LEU A 425 13.22 7.64 -6.91
N VAL A 426 12.35 7.42 -7.91
CA VAL A 426 12.20 8.38 -9.02
C VAL A 426 10.71 8.67 -9.21
N ARG A 427 10.33 9.92 -8.96
CA ARG A 427 8.99 10.47 -9.16
C ARG A 427 8.52 10.21 -10.59
N LYS A 428 7.67 9.20 -10.76
CA LYS A 428 6.66 9.19 -11.83
C LYS A 428 5.66 10.32 -11.57
N SER A 429 6.00 11.53 -12.00
CA SER A 429 5.06 12.64 -12.10
C SER A 429 4.60 12.78 -13.54
N THR A 430 3.74 11.87 -13.99
CA THR A 430 2.75 12.20 -15.04
C THR A 430 1.36 11.94 -14.47
N MET A 431 0.92 12.84 -13.59
CA MET A 431 -0.44 12.82 -13.03
C MET A 431 -1.05 14.22 -13.06
N ALA A 432 -1.57 14.61 -14.23
CA ALA A 432 -2.66 15.57 -14.31
C ALA A 432 -3.61 15.17 -15.45
N ARG A 433 -4.58 14.30 -15.14
CA ARG A 433 -5.81 14.16 -15.94
C ARG A 433 -7.01 14.22 -14.99
N GLY A 434 -7.74 15.34 -15.03
CA GLY A 434 -9.04 15.53 -14.39
C GLY A 434 -9.10 15.63 -12.85
N LEU A 435 -10.32 15.64 -12.32
CA LEU A 435 -10.62 15.76 -10.90
C LEU A 435 -10.19 14.51 -10.12
N LYS A 436 -9.34 14.68 -9.11
CA LYS A 436 -8.92 13.58 -8.21
C LYS A 436 -10.12 13.02 -7.46
N LYS A 437 -10.37 11.71 -7.49
CA LYS A 437 -11.53 11.09 -6.78
C LYS A 437 -11.24 10.65 -5.34
N HIS A 438 -9.97 10.55 -4.95
CA HIS A 438 -9.56 10.00 -3.67
C HIS A 438 -8.91 11.06 -2.77
N LEU A 439 -9.08 10.89 -1.45
CA LEU A 439 -8.40 11.68 -0.42
C LEU A 439 -7.59 10.73 0.48
N LYS A 440 -6.27 10.93 0.54
CA LYS A 440 -5.40 10.19 1.45
C LYS A 440 -5.64 10.63 2.89
N ARG A 441 -5.60 9.69 3.83
CA ARG A 441 -5.96 9.96 5.23
C ARG A 441 -5.04 10.98 5.90
N LEU A 442 -3.74 10.89 5.64
CA LEU A 442 -2.73 11.84 6.12
C LEU A 442 -2.99 13.28 5.62
N ASN A 443 -3.62 13.43 4.46
CA ASN A 443 -3.94 14.72 3.84
C ASN A 443 -5.35 15.21 4.20
N ALA A 444 -6.09 14.48 5.03
CA ALA A 444 -7.41 14.88 5.47
C ALA A 444 -7.34 16.11 6.40
N PRO A 445 -8.39 16.93 6.47
CA PRO A 445 -8.44 18.04 7.41
C PRO A 445 -8.22 17.58 8.85
N LYS A 446 -7.22 18.17 9.54
CA LYS A 446 -6.83 17.80 10.91
C LYS A 446 -7.99 17.86 11.92
N HIS A 447 -8.93 18.78 11.71
CA HIS A 447 -10.07 18.98 12.61
C HIS A 447 -11.11 17.83 12.58
N TRP A 448 -11.00 16.89 11.62
CA TRP A 448 -11.83 15.68 11.61
C TRP A 448 -11.43 14.68 12.69
N MET A 449 -10.22 14.78 13.25
CA MET A 449 -9.70 13.85 14.26
C MET A 449 -9.75 12.40 13.78
N LEU A 450 -9.30 12.17 12.53
CA LEU A 450 -9.06 10.83 12.04
C LEU A 450 -7.72 10.33 12.59
N ASP A 451 -7.75 9.11 13.11
CA ASP A 451 -6.56 8.35 13.48
C ASP A 451 -5.69 8.05 12.25
N LYS A 452 -4.39 7.83 12.47
CA LYS A 452 -3.43 7.62 11.38
C LYS A 452 -3.48 6.19 10.79
N LEU A 453 -3.82 5.19 11.60
CA LEU A 453 -3.64 3.77 11.28
C LEU A 453 -4.91 3.05 10.77
N GLY A 454 -6.11 3.59 10.99
CA GLY A 454 -7.39 2.97 10.64
C GLY A 454 -7.76 3.03 9.14
N GLY A 455 -6.75 2.95 8.27
CA GLY A 455 -6.88 2.84 6.82
C GLY A 455 -6.10 3.89 6.02
N ALA A 456 -5.75 3.58 4.77
CA ALA A 456 -4.93 4.47 3.93
C ALA A 456 -5.68 5.72 3.41
N PHE A 457 -7.02 5.68 3.38
CA PHE A 457 -7.87 6.71 2.78
C PHE A 457 -8.82 7.33 3.82
N ALA A 458 -9.20 8.58 3.56
CA ALA A 458 -10.25 9.30 4.26
C ALA A 458 -11.46 9.47 3.35
N PRO A 459 -12.67 9.63 3.90
CA PRO A 459 -13.85 9.90 3.09
C PRO A 459 -13.66 11.25 2.39
N LYS A 460 -13.60 11.24 1.07
CA LYS A 460 -13.52 12.47 0.28
C LYS A 460 -14.92 13.11 0.25
N PRO A 461 -15.11 14.35 0.71
CA PRO A 461 -16.40 15.02 0.64
C PRO A 461 -16.81 15.21 -0.82
N SER A 462 -18.10 14.99 -1.10
CA SER A 462 -18.72 15.32 -2.37
C SER A 462 -18.70 16.84 -2.59
N SER A 463 -18.79 17.28 -3.86
CA SER A 463 -19.02 18.70 -4.14
C SER A 463 -20.43 19.07 -3.68
N GLY A 464 -20.55 20.01 -2.74
CA GLY A 464 -21.83 20.40 -2.16
C GLY A 464 -21.76 21.81 -1.55
N PRO A 465 -22.65 22.13 -0.60
CA PRO A 465 -22.77 23.48 -0.02
C PRO A 465 -21.47 24.05 0.54
N HIS A 466 -20.73 23.23 1.26
CA HIS A 466 -19.56 23.65 2.03
C HIS A 466 -18.25 23.20 1.39
N LYS A 467 -17.19 23.98 1.63
CA LYS A 467 -15.84 23.65 1.14
C LYS A 467 -15.32 22.38 1.82
N SER A 468 -14.56 21.58 1.09
CA SER A 468 -14.01 20.30 1.58
C SER A 468 -13.16 20.41 2.85
N ARG A 469 -12.49 21.54 3.09
CA ARG A 469 -11.69 21.81 4.30
C ARG A 469 -12.48 22.42 5.46
N GLU A 470 -13.73 22.79 5.23
CA GLU A 470 -14.63 23.48 6.17
C GLU A 470 -15.98 22.75 6.26
N CYS A 471 -15.96 21.43 6.11
CA CYS A 471 -17.12 20.56 6.23
C CYS A 471 -16.76 19.30 7.02
N LEU A 472 -17.79 18.59 7.48
CA LEU A 472 -17.72 17.28 8.09
C LEU A 472 -18.65 16.36 7.29
N PRO A 473 -18.11 15.35 6.57
CA PRO A 473 -18.91 14.37 5.86
C PRO A 473 -19.90 13.64 6.77
N LEU A 474 -21.11 13.34 6.28
CA LEU A 474 -22.15 12.61 7.03
C LEU A 474 -21.65 11.30 7.63
N ILE A 475 -20.80 10.57 6.92
CA ILE A 475 -20.17 9.36 7.45
C ILE A 475 -19.35 9.60 8.73
N LEU A 476 -18.65 10.72 8.85
CA LEU A 476 -17.88 11.04 10.04
C LEU A 476 -18.79 11.47 11.19
N ILE A 477 -19.92 12.10 10.89
CA ILE A 477 -20.94 12.47 11.87
C ILE A 477 -21.51 11.20 12.52
N LEU A 478 -22.03 10.28 11.71
CA LEU A 478 -22.69 9.06 12.20
C LEU A 478 -21.71 8.09 12.88
N ARG A 479 -20.54 7.85 12.28
CA ARG A 479 -19.58 6.84 12.75
C ARG A 479 -18.60 7.34 13.82
N ASN A 480 -18.00 8.53 13.62
CA ASN A 480 -16.92 8.99 14.49
C ASN A 480 -17.41 9.86 15.64
N ARG A 481 -18.50 10.61 15.47
CA ARG A 481 -19.03 11.53 16.49
C ARG A 481 -20.19 10.93 17.28
N LEU A 482 -21.27 10.52 16.60
CA LEU A 482 -22.47 9.98 17.25
C LEU A 482 -22.34 8.50 17.61
N LYS A 483 -21.44 7.76 16.95
CA LYS A 483 -21.19 6.32 17.19
C LYS A 483 -22.40 5.41 16.93
N TYR A 484 -23.34 5.84 16.08
CA TYR A 484 -24.46 5.02 15.61
C TYR A 484 -24.04 3.91 14.62
N ALA A 485 -22.87 4.05 14.02
CA ALA A 485 -22.27 3.05 13.16
C ALA A 485 -20.82 2.81 13.58
N LEU A 486 -20.36 1.58 13.41
CA LEU A 486 -18.98 1.14 13.54
C LEU A 486 -18.28 1.16 12.19
N THR A 487 -18.95 0.70 11.14
CA THR A 487 -18.36 0.52 9.80
C THR A 487 -18.92 1.45 8.73
N TYR A 488 -18.23 1.54 7.57
CA TYR A 488 -18.71 2.26 6.39
C TYR A 488 -20.03 1.69 5.84
N ARG A 489 -20.22 0.36 5.94
CA ARG A 489 -21.39 -0.34 5.39
C ARG A 489 -22.65 -0.02 6.19
N GLU A 490 -22.56 0.01 7.51
CA GLU A 490 -23.66 0.39 8.39
C GLU A 490 -24.13 1.82 8.14
N VAL A 491 -23.21 2.78 7.93
CA VAL A 491 -23.59 4.14 7.57
C VAL A 491 -24.40 4.18 6.28
N ILE A 492 -24.03 3.37 5.27
CA ILE A 492 -24.78 3.29 4.02
C ILE A 492 -26.19 2.74 4.31
N ALA A 493 -26.32 1.70 5.13
CA ALA A 493 -27.62 1.15 5.50
C ALA A 493 -28.51 2.21 6.20
N ILE A 494 -27.97 2.97 7.16
CA ILE A 494 -28.70 4.03 7.86
C ILE A 494 -29.18 5.12 6.89
N LEU A 495 -28.31 5.56 5.97
CA LEU A 495 -28.64 6.62 5.02
C LEU A 495 -29.65 6.16 3.95
N MET A 496 -29.59 4.90 3.52
CA MET A 496 -30.53 4.36 2.53
C MET A 496 -31.94 4.19 3.10
N GLN A 497 -32.08 4.05 4.42
CA GLN A 497 -33.39 4.08 5.09
C GLN A 497 -34.01 5.49 5.16
N ARG A 498 -33.32 6.54 4.69
CA ARG A 498 -33.82 7.92 4.58
C ARG A 498 -34.19 8.59 5.91
N HIS A 499 -33.63 8.13 7.02
CA HIS A 499 -33.88 8.70 8.36
C HIS A 499 -32.98 9.88 8.74
N VAL A 500 -31.99 10.23 7.91
CA VAL A 500 -31.09 11.35 8.19
C VAL A 500 -31.47 12.54 7.32
N LEU A 501 -31.89 13.62 7.98
CA LEU A 501 -32.22 14.89 7.35
C LEU A 501 -31.09 15.89 7.60
N VAL A 502 -30.68 16.61 6.57
CA VAL A 502 -29.79 17.77 6.71
C VAL A 502 -30.52 18.99 6.17
N ASP A 503 -30.65 20.01 7.02
CA ASP A 503 -31.42 21.22 6.77
C ASP A 503 -32.85 20.90 6.28
N GLY A 504 -33.54 19.97 6.96
CA GLY A 504 -34.90 19.53 6.63
C GLY A 504 -35.03 18.63 5.40
N LYS A 505 -33.94 18.32 4.68
CA LYS A 505 -33.97 17.48 3.47
C LYS A 505 -33.28 16.15 3.68
N VAL A 506 -33.90 15.06 3.21
CA VAL A 506 -33.30 13.71 3.24
C VAL A 506 -32.00 13.69 2.42
N ARG A 507 -30.92 13.23 3.04
CA ARG A 507 -29.63 13.03 2.36
C ARG A 507 -29.20 11.57 2.42
N THR A 508 -29.04 10.96 1.26
CA THR A 508 -28.58 9.56 1.11
C THR A 508 -27.07 9.47 0.84
N ASP A 509 -26.42 10.58 0.45
CA ASP A 509 -24.98 10.59 0.17
C ASP A 509 -24.15 10.55 1.45
N LYS A 510 -23.45 9.44 1.65
CA LYS A 510 -22.50 9.23 2.77
C LYS A 510 -21.40 10.28 2.87
N THR A 511 -20.98 10.86 1.75
CA THR A 511 -19.91 11.87 1.69
C THR A 511 -20.45 13.30 1.55
N TYR A 512 -21.73 13.51 1.82
CA TYR A 512 -22.34 14.84 1.79
C TYR A 512 -21.61 15.80 2.75
N PRO A 513 -21.14 16.97 2.27
CA PRO A 513 -20.37 17.91 3.07
C PRO A 513 -21.29 18.77 3.94
N ALA A 514 -21.69 18.27 5.11
CA ALA A 514 -22.38 19.09 6.11
C ALA A 514 -21.37 20.05 6.76
N GLY A 515 -21.74 21.32 6.99
CA GLY A 515 -20.80 22.35 7.43
C GLY A 515 -21.31 23.19 8.58
N PHE A 516 -20.69 24.36 8.74
CA PHE A 516 -21.00 25.28 9.82
C PHE A 516 -22.47 25.74 9.78
N MET A 517 -23.14 25.78 10.93
CA MET A 517 -24.56 26.14 11.13
C MET A 517 -25.61 25.22 10.52
N ASP A 518 -25.24 24.17 9.79
CA ASP A 518 -26.19 23.17 9.29
C ASP A 518 -26.88 22.44 10.46
N VAL A 519 -28.15 22.10 10.25
CA VAL A 519 -28.96 21.32 11.19
C VAL A 519 -29.07 19.88 10.67
N VAL A 520 -28.61 18.92 11.46
CA VAL A 520 -28.74 17.48 11.20
C VAL A 520 -29.81 16.94 12.13
N SER A 521 -30.90 16.44 11.56
CA SER A 521 -32.05 15.90 12.29
C SER A 521 -32.19 14.40 12.03
N ILE A 522 -32.47 13.64 13.08
CA ILE A 522 -32.73 12.20 13.02
C ILE A 522 -34.12 11.96 13.65
N PRO A 523 -35.20 11.92 12.85
CA PRO A 523 -36.56 11.81 13.36
C PRO A 523 -36.81 10.53 14.18
N LYS A 524 -36.12 9.43 13.86
CA LYS A 524 -36.25 8.17 14.60
C LYS A 524 -35.80 8.25 16.06
N THR A 525 -34.78 9.05 16.35
CA THR A 525 -34.28 9.26 17.72
C THR A 525 -34.83 10.54 18.34
N ASN A 526 -35.59 11.33 17.56
CA ASN A 526 -36.04 12.67 17.90
C ASN A 526 -34.92 13.61 18.38
N GLU A 527 -33.75 13.48 17.75
CA GLU A 527 -32.58 14.30 18.09
C GLU A 527 -32.24 15.26 16.96
N ASN A 528 -32.00 16.52 17.34
CA ASN A 528 -31.58 17.58 16.45
C ASN A 528 -30.21 18.11 16.85
N PHE A 529 -29.31 18.20 15.87
CA PHE A 529 -27.94 18.64 16.07
C PHE A 529 -27.61 19.82 15.16
N ARG A 530 -27.02 20.88 15.72
CA ARG A 530 -26.42 21.97 14.95
C ARG A 530 -24.90 21.81 14.91
N LEU A 531 -24.31 21.96 13.73
CA LEU A 531 -22.87 21.91 13.53
C LEU A 531 -22.22 23.24 13.89
N LEU A 532 -21.49 23.27 15.01
CA LEU A 532 -20.76 24.46 15.49
C LEU A 532 -19.28 24.17 15.68
N TYR A 533 -18.49 25.24 15.81
CA TYR A 533 -17.08 25.14 16.16
C TYR A 533 -16.89 25.15 17.68
N ASP A 534 -16.02 24.27 18.14
CA ASP A 534 -15.43 24.31 19.48
C ASP A 534 -14.31 25.37 19.54
N THR A 535 -13.92 25.84 20.72
CA THR A 535 -12.86 26.87 20.92
C THR A 535 -11.47 26.42 20.45
N LYS A 536 -11.31 25.10 20.22
CA LYS A 536 -10.13 24.48 19.60
C LYS A 536 -10.19 24.44 18.06
N GLY A 537 -11.25 24.97 17.44
CA GLY A 537 -11.43 25.02 15.99
C GLY A 537 -11.87 23.70 15.34
N ARG A 538 -12.57 22.84 16.10
CA ARG A 538 -13.06 21.52 15.66
C ARG A 538 -14.58 21.54 15.52
N PHE A 539 -15.14 20.76 14.60
CA PHE A 539 -16.60 20.61 14.53
C PHE A 539 -17.11 19.80 15.73
N ARG A 540 -18.14 20.35 16.38
CA ARG A 540 -18.89 19.71 17.46
C ARG A 540 -20.37 19.70 17.07
N LEU A 541 -21.01 18.56 17.26
CA LEU A 541 -22.45 18.43 17.18
C LEU A 541 -23.01 18.97 18.49
N HIS A 542 -23.76 20.07 18.42
CA HIS A 542 -24.46 20.63 19.55
C HIS A 542 -25.92 20.22 19.47
N SER A 543 -26.43 19.54 20.49
CA SER A 543 -27.85 19.21 20.56
C SER A 543 -28.66 20.50 20.71
N VAL A 544 -29.72 20.63 19.92
CA VAL A 544 -30.62 21.80 19.88
C VAL A 544 -32.07 21.34 20.05
N ARG A 545 -32.92 22.25 20.53
CA ARG A 545 -34.37 22.02 20.64
C ARG A 545 -35.04 22.10 19.27
N ASP A 546 -36.23 21.54 19.13
CA ASP A 546 -36.96 21.48 17.86
C ASP A 546 -37.30 22.86 17.30
N ASP A 547 -37.64 23.82 18.15
CA ASP A 547 -37.90 25.21 17.72
C ASP A 547 -36.67 25.87 17.09
N GLU A 548 -35.49 25.56 17.61
CA GLU A 548 -34.23 26.05 17.06
C GLU A 548 -33.82 25.27 15.80
N ALA A 549 -34.21 24.00 15.68
CA ALA A 549 -33.93 23.17 14.52
C ALA A 549 -34.67 23.64 13.26
N LYS A 550 -35.81 24.32 13.40
CA LYS A 550 -36.61 24.86 12.28
C LYS A 550 -35.90 25.96 11.49
N PHE A 551 -35.01 26.71 12.13
CA PHE A 551 -34.30 27.82 11.47
C PHE A 551 -32.78 27.62 11.42
N LYS A 552 -32.15 28.37 10.51
CA LYS A 552 -30.70 28.39 10.32
C LYS A 552 -30.20 29.80 10.09
N LEU A 553 -29.00 30.11 10.59
CA LEU A 553 -28.33 31.36 10.26
C LEU A 553 -27.47 31.17 9.02
N CYS A 554 -27.62 32.06 8.05
CA CYS A 554 -26.82 32.07 6.83
C CYS A 554 -26.16 33.42 6.58
N LYS A 555 -24.83 33.44 6.46
CA LYS A 555 -24.10 34.64 6.05
C LYS A 555 -24.28 34.90 4.56
N VAL A 556 -24.58 36.15 4.21
CA VAL A 556 -24.67 36.65 2.84
C VAL A 556 -23.26 36.87 2.30
N ARG A 557 -22.95 36.23 1.18
CA ARG A 557 -21.64 36.35 0.51
C ARG A 557 -21.64 37.46 -0.54
N SER A 558 -22.71 37.56 -1.32
CA SER A 558 -22.87 38.57 -2.35
C SER A 558 -24.33 38.85 -2.60
N VAL A 559 -24.63 40.09 -2.96
CA VAL A 559 -25.93 40.54 -3.47
C VAL A 559 -25.73 40.87 -4.94
N GLN A 560 -26.57 40.31 -5.81
CA GLN A 560 -26.46 40.45 -7.26
C GLN A 560 -27.84 40.63 -7.89
N PHE A 561 -27.89 41.22 -9.08
CA PHE A 561 -29.10 41.33 -9.88
C PHE A 561 -29.07 40.29 -10.99
N GLY A 562 -30.16 39.54 -11.14
CA GLY A 562 -30.34 38.54 -12.17
C GLY A 562 -30.95 39.12 -13.44
N GLN A 563 -31.35 38.22 -14.32
CA GLN A 563 -32.17 38.60 -15.49
C GLN A 563 -33.45 39.30 -15.02
N LYS A 564 -33.91 40.29 -15.79
CA LYS A 564 -35.06 41.15 -15.46
C LYS A 564 -34.86 42.04 -14.22
N GLY A 565 -33.61 42.29 -13.81
CA GLY A 565 -33.32 43.17 -12.67
C GLY A 565 -33.74 42.60 -11.32
N ILE A 566 -33.95 41.29 -11.21
CA ILE A 566 -34.41 40.65 -9.97
C ILE A 566 -33.22 40.53 -9.00
N PRO A 567 -33.25 41.15 -7.80
CA PRO A 567 -32.19 40.98 -6.82
C PRO A 567 -32.21 39.57 -6.21
N TYR A 568 -31.03 39.00 -6.01
CA TYR A 568 -30.84 37.75 -5.30
C TYR A 568 -29.59 37.78 -4.41
N LEU A 569 -29.67 37.04 -3.31
CA LEU A 569 -28.56 36.83 -2.37
C LEU A 569 -27.95 35.46 -2.61
N ASN A 570 -26.62 35.39 -2.60
CA ASN A 570 -25.91 34.14 -2.45
C ASN A 570 -25.43 33.99 -1.01
N THR A 571 -25.80 32.90 -0.37
CA THR A 571 -25.36 32.56 0.98
C THR A 571 -24.05 31.77 0.97
N TYR A 572 -23.41 31.67 2.13
CA TYR A 572 -22.18 30.88 2.30
C TYR A 572 -22.37 29.36 2.07
N ASP A 573 -23.59 28.83 2.27
CA ASP A 573 -23.97 27.44 2.00
C ASP A 573 -24.44 27.22 0.55
N GLY A 574 -24.25 28.22 -0.33
CA GLY A 574 -24.53 28.09 -1.76
C GLY A 574 -26.02 28.11 -2.12
N ARG A 575 -26.89 28.59 -1.23
CA ARG A 575 -28.29 28.85 -1.55
C ARG A 575 -28.40 30.21 -2.25
N THR A 576 -29.38 30.31 -3.14
CA THR A 576 -29.76 31.56 -3.78
C THR A 576 -31.18 31.92 -3.37
N ILE A 577 -31.34 33.08 -2.74
CA ILE A 577 -32.64 33.58 -2.28
C ILE A 577 -32.98 34.81 -3.12
N ARG A 578 -34.14 34.76 -3.79
CA ARG A 578 -34.65 35.84 -4.63
C ARG A 578 -35.49 36.81 -3.82
N TYR A 579 -35.57 38.06 -4.26
CA TYR A 579 -36.35 39.12 -3.63
C TYR A 579 -35.98 39.37 -2.16
N PRO A 580 -34.69 39.59 -1.83
CA PRO A 580 -34.32 39.99 -0.49
C PRO A 580 -34.76 41.43 -0.17
N ASP A 581 -34.84 41.73 1.12
CA ASP A 581 -34.98 43.11 1.59
C ASP A 581 -33.78 43.96 1.12
N PRO A 582 -34.00 45.14 0.51
CA PRO A 582 -32.94 46.05 0.07
C PRO A 582 -31.95 46.47 1.16
N ALA A 583 -32.33 46.37 2.44
CA ALA A 583 -31.46 46.69 3.57
C ALA A 583 -30.34 45.65 3.80
N ILE A 584 -30.46 44.44 3.23
CA ILE A 584 -29.50 43.35 3.40
C ILE A 584 -28.28 43.58 2.51
N ARG A 585 -27.09 43.63 3.11
CA ARG A 585 -25.82 43.83 2.42
C ARG A 585 -24.92 42.59 2.51
N ALA A 586 -23.83 42.60 1.75
CA ALA A 586 -22.82 41.55 1.84
C ALA A 586 -22.17 41.52 3.23
N ASN A 587 -21.91 40.31 3.73
CA ASN A 587 -21.43 39.98 5.08
C ASN A 587 -22.46 40.03 6.21
N ASP A 588 -23.68 40.51 5.95
CA ASP A 588 -24.78 40.39 6.89
C ASP A 588 -25.19 38.93 7.06
N THR A 589 -25.89 38.62 8.15
CA THR A 589 -26.38 37.26 8.41
C THR A 589 -27.90 37.25 8.43
N ILE A 590 -28.50 36.38 7.63
CA ILE A 590 -29.94 36.18 7.56
C ILE A 590 -30.35 34.98 8.42
N LYS A 591 -31.53 35.06 9.04
CA LYS A 591 -32.22 33.94 9.67
C LYS A 591 -33.17 33.34 8.65
N LEU A 592 -32.83 32.14 8.21
CA LEU A 592 -33.58 31.38 7.20
C LEU A 592 -34.47 30.37 7.91
N ASP A 593 -35.76 30.36 7.55
CA ASP A 593 -36.63 29.24 7.89
C ASP A 593 -36.39 28.07 6.92
N LEU A 594 -36.20 26.86 7.46
CA LEU A 594 -35.81 25.70 6.64
C LEU A 594 -37.00 25.08 5.90
N GLU A 595 -38.21 25.22 6.43
CA GLU A 595 -39.44 24.70 5.82
C GLU A 595 -39.81 25.55 4.60
N GLU A 596 -40.03 26.85 4.79
CA GLU A 596 -40.41 27.74 3.69
C GLU A 596 -39.24 28.20 2.81
N ASN A 597 -38.01 28.07 3.29
CA ASN A 597 -36.80 28.64 2.66
C ASN A 597 -36.89 30.16 2.43
N LYS A 598 -37.59 30.88 3.31
CA LYS A 598 -37.71 32.34 3.31
C LYS A 598 -36.94 32.98 4.46
N ILE A 599 -36.60 34.26 4.28
CA ILE A 599 -35.89 35.05 5.28
C ILE A 599 -36.90 35.53 6.33
N VAL A 600 -36.63 35.26 7.60
CA VAL A 600 -37.46 35.68 8.74
C VAL A 600 -36.97 37.02 9.30
N ASP A 601 -35.67 37.14 9.55
CA ASP A 601 -35.03 38.35 10.07
C ASP A 601 -33.56 38.36 9.59
N PHE A 602 -32.86 39.47 9.73
CA PHE A 602 -31.44 39.59 9.42
C PHE A 602 -30.69 40.44 10.45
N ILE A 603 -29.37 40.27 10.49
CA ILE A 603 -28.44 40.98 11.36
C ILE A 603 -27.41 41.68 10.49
N LYS A 604 -27.29 43.00 10.68
CA LYS A 604 -26.28 43.82 10.01
C LYS A 604 -24.88 43.54 10.57
N PHE A 605 -23.88 43.58 9.70
CA PHE A 605 -22.47 43.45 10.06
C PHE A 605 -21.90 44.77 10.59
N ASP A 606 -22.33 45.16 11.78
CA ASP A 606 -21.95 46.41 12.46
C ASP A 606 -21.27 46.16 13.82
N VAL A 607 -20.57 47.18 14.31
CA VAL A 607 -19.91 47.18 15.63
C VAL A 607 -20.96 46.97 16.72
N GLY A 608 -20.62 46.20 17.75
CA GLY A 608 -21.51 45.89 18.87
C GLY A 608 -22.32 44.61 18.74
N ASN A 609 -22.27 43.91 17.59
CA ASN A 609 -22.94 42.62 17.40
C ASN A 609 -22.04 41.42 17.79
N VAL A 610 -22.66 40.34 18.27
CA VAL A 610 -21.95 39.08 18.59
C VAL A 610 -21.57 38.35 17.31
N VAL A 611 -20.32 37.91 17.26
CA VAL A 611 -19.75 37.12 16.16
C VAL A 611 -19.09 35.85 16.64
N MET A 612 -19.11 34.83 15.79
CA MET A 612 -18.28 33.64 15.91
C MET A 612 -17.23 33.62 14.79
N VAL A 613 -16.01 33.24 15.13
CA VAL A 613 -14.93 33.07 14.16
C VAL A 613 -14.99 31.69 13.50
N THR A 614 -15.05 31.63 12.17
CA THR A 614 -15.15 30.39 11.39
C THR A 614 -13.80 29.91 10.83
N GLY A 615 -12.77 30.77 10.81
CA GLY A 615 -11.48 30.49 10.16
C GLY A 615 -10.25 30.99 10.91
N GLY A 616 -9.07 30.50 10.52
CA GLY A 616 -7.78 30.91 11.12
C GLY A 616 -7.52 30.36 12.52
N ARG A 617 -6.55 30.96 13.23
CA ARG A 617 -6.08 30.53 14.57
C ARG A 617 -7.11 30.76 15.69
N ASN A 618 -7.99 31.74 15.49
CA ASN A 618 -9.04 32.13 16.43
C ASN A 618 -10.39 31.43 16.17
N ARG A 619 -10.44 30.43 15.28
CA ARG A 619 -11.65 29.66 14.95
C ARG A 619 -12.34 29.10 16.20
N GLY A 620 -13.65 29.30 16.27
CA GLY A 620 -14.53 28.84 17.36
C GLY A 620 -14.62 29.79 18.55
N ARG A 621 -13.90 30.92 18.53
CA ARG A 621 -14.08 31.99 19.52
C ARG A 621 -15.32 32.80 19.24
N VAL A 622 -15.97 33.30 20.29
CA VAL A 622 -17.17 34.12 20.22
C VAL A 622 -16.97 35.38 21.04
N GLY A 623 -17.24 36.53 20.42
CA GLY A 623 -17.12 37.82 21.07
C GLY A 623 -17.90 38.90 20.33
N VAL A 624 -17.83 40.12 20.83
CA VAL A 624 -18.49 41.30 20.26
C VAL A 624 -17.51 42.04 19.35
N ILE A 625 -17.99 42.53 18.20
CA ILE A 625 -17.16 43.38 17.32
C ILE A 625 -16.93 44.72 18.03
N LYS A 626 -15.66 45.08 18.25
CA LYS A 626 -15.25 46.36 18.85
C LYS A 626 -14.87 47.38 17.79
N ASN A 627 -14.06 46.99 16.83
CA ASN A 627 -13.57 47.89 15.78
C ASN A 627 -13.41 47.16 14.44
N ARG A 628 -13.59 47.90 13.34
CA ARG A 628 -13.41 47.45 11.97
C ARG A 628 -12.40 48.34 11.27
N GLU A 629 -11.22 47.80 11.00
CA GLU A 629 -10.16 48.48 10.27
C GLU A 629 -10.26 48.18 8.78
N LYS A 630 -10.47 49.25 8.00
CA LYS A 630 -10.58 49.18 6.55
C LYS A 630 -9.23 49.50 5.93
N HIS A 631 -8.69 48.54 5.18
CA HIS A 631 -7.48 48.73 4.38
C HIS A 631 -7.86 48.73 2.90
N LYS A 632 -7.53 49.80 2.16
CA LYS A 632 -7.77 49.87 0.71
C LYS A 632 -6.90 48.82 0.01
N GLY A 633 -7.49 47.99 -0.84
CA GLY A 633 -6.78 46.97 -1.63
C GLY A 633 -6.31 45.73 -0.86
N SER A 634 -6.50 45.68 0.46
CA SER A 634 -6.14 44.53 1.30
C SER A 634 -7.35 44.00 2.06
N PHE A 635 -7.15 42.95 2.86
CA PHE A 635 -8.19 42.37 3.68
C PHE A 635 -8.49 43.27 4.88
N GLU A 636 -9.77 43.54 5.11
CA GLU A 636 -10.23 44.24 6.31
C GLU A 636 -10.02 43.40 7.58
N THR A 637 -9.57 44.07 8.64
CA THR A 637 -9.28 43.47 9.95
C THR A 637 -10.39 43.84 10.93
N ILE A 638 -10.90 42.85 11.64
CA ILE A 638 -11.96 42.99 12.63
C ILE A 638 -11.40 42.66 14.00
N HIS A 639 -11.51 43.61 14.91
CA HIS A 639 -11.17 43.46 16.33
C HIS A 639 -12.40 43.00 17.09
N VAL A 640 -12.25 41.87 17.78
CA VAL A 640 -13.31 41.20 18.53
C VAL A 640 -12.89 41.09 19.98
N GLN A 641 -13.82 41.36 20.89
CA GLN A 641 -13.63 41.24 22.33
C GLN A 641 -14.49 40.09 22.86
N ASP A 642 -13.86 39.12 23.52
CA ASP A 642 -14.56 38.01 24.20
C ASP A 642 -15.27 38.52 25.47
N ALA A 643 -16.20 37.73 26.00
CA ALA A 643 -16.92 38.07 27.24
C ALA A 643 -16.02 38.23 28.48
N THR A 644 -14.79 37.69 28.47
CA THR A 644 -13.79 37.85 29.53
C THR A 644 -12.93 39.11 29.35
N GLY A 645 -13.18 39.92 28.32
CA GLY A 645 -12.40 41.11 27.99
C GLY A 645 -11.17 40.87 27.11
N HIS A 646 -10.86 39.61 26.76
CA HIS A 646 -9.73 39.31 25.87
C HIS A 646 -10.01 39.78 24.43
N GLU A 647 -9.11 40.60 23.90
CA GLU A 647 -9.21 41.13 22.54
C GLU A 647 -8.35 40.32 21.55
N PHE A 648 -8.86 40.14 20.34
CA PHE A 648 -8.11 39.53 19.25
C PHE A 648 -8.64 40.01 17.88
N ALA A 649 -7.76 39.94 16.89
CA ALA A 649 -8.07 40.35 15.52
C ALA A 649 -8.26 39.15 14.57
N THR A 650 -9.15 39.30 13.59
CA THR A 650 -9.31 38.35 12.48
C THR A 650 -9.69 39.06 11.18
N ARG A 651 -9.51 38.40 10.04
CA ARG A 651 -9.98 38.91 8.73
C ARG A 651 -11.50 38.88 8.67
N MET A 652 -12.13 39.88 8.04
CA MET A 652 -13.58 39.96 7.84
C MET A 652 -14.22 38.67 7.27
N GLY A 653 -13.54 37.99 6.34
CA GLY A 653 -14.03 36.74 5.75
C GLY A 653 -14.20 35.58 6.75
N ASN A 654 -13.46 35.60 7.86
CA ASN A 654 -13.51 34.58 8.91
C ASN A 654 -14.54 34.90 10.01
N VAL A 655 -15.21 36.06 9.95
CA VAL A 655 -16.17 36.50 10.97
C VAL A 655 -17.58 36.15 10.51
N PHE A 656 -18.39 35.59 11.42
CA PHE A 656 -19.79 35.26 11.17
C PHE A 656 -20.64 35.84 12.29
N THR A 657 -21.60 36.70 11.97
CA THR A 657 -22.49 37.33 12.97
C THR A 657 -23.55 36.35 13.42
N ILE A 658 -23.71 36.19 14.73
CA ILE A 658 -24.64 35.21 15.32
C ILE A 658 -25.75 35.83 16.14
N GLY A 659 -25.68 37.13 16.46
CA GLY A 659 -26.69 37.81 17.27
C GLY A 659 -26.62 39.33 17.19
N LYS A 660 -27.71 39.98 17.61
CA LYS A 660 -27.82 41.44 17.76
C LYS A 660 -27.36 41.82 19.18
N GLY A 661 -26.49 42.81 19.30
CA GLY A 661 -25.94 43.23 20.60
C GLY A 661 -25.09 42.14 21.25
N THR A 662 -25.38 41.81 22.52
CA THR A 662 -24.69 40.77 23.31
C THR A 662 -25.38 39.41 23.29
N LYS A 663 -26.60 39.30 22.75
CA LYS A 663 -27.42 38.08 22.78
C LYS A 663 -27.30 37.29 21.46
N PRO A 664 -26.76 36.06 21.47
CA PRO A 664 -26.75 35.20 20.29
C PRO A 664 -28.16 34.68 19.98
N TRP A 665 -28.48 34.48 18.70
CA TRP A 665 -29.74 33.87 18.24
C TRP A 665 -29.73 32.34 18.26
N VAL A 666 -28.54 31.75 18.41
CA VAL A 666 -28.29 30.30 18.36
C VAL A 666 -27.67 29.86 19.68
N SER A 667 -28.01 28.65 20.14
CA SER A 667 -27.43 28.06 21.34
C SER A 667 -25.93 27.77 21.14
N LEU A 668 -25.11 28.15 22.12
CA LEU A 668 -23.67 27.99 22.05
C LEU A 668 -23.19 26.72 22.75
N PRO A 669 -22.11 26.08 22.25
CA PRO A 669 -21.53 24.91 22.90
C PRO A 669 -20.94 25.24 24.28
N LYS A 670 -20.67 24.19 25.07
CA LYS A 670 -20.04 24.31 26.40
C LYS A 670 -18.79 25.20 26.32
N GLY A 671 -18.75 26.24 27.17
CA GLY A 671 -17.69 27.25 27.18
C GLY A 671 -18.01 28.54 26.42
N LYS A 672 -19.19 28.65 25.78
CA LYS A 672 -19.72 29.88 25.14
C LYS A 672 -18.74 30.57 24.16
N GLY A 673 -17.81 29.82 23.59
CA GLY A 673 -16.78 30.36 22.68
C GLY A 673 -15.59 31.05 23.36
N ILE A 674 -15.46 30.95 24.69
CA ILE A 674 -14.32 31.51 25.43
C ILE A 674 -13.14 30.54 25.36
N LYS A 675 -12.03 31.00 24.78
CA LYS A 675 -10.80 30.19 24.68
C LYS A 675 -9.90 30.46 25.89
N LEU A 676 -9.83 29.46 26.77
CA LEU A 676 -8.95 29.46 27.94
C LEU A 676 -7.47 29.43 27.54
N SER A 677 -6.61 29.91 28.44
CA SER A 677 -5.16 29.75 28.29
C SER A 677 -4.75 28.27 28.39
N ILE A 678 -3.57 27.92 27.88
CA ILE A 678 -3.08 26.52 27.91
C ILE A 678 -2.96 26.02 29.35
N ILE A 679 -2.53 26.89 30.27
CA ILE A 679 -2.36 26.60 31.70
C ILE A 679 -3.73 26.39 32.37
N GLU A 680 -4.69 27.28 32.12
CA GLU A 680 -6.06 27.11 32.61
C GLU A 680 -6.70 25.82 32.11
N GLU A 681 -6.49 25.48 30.84
CA GLU A 681 -7.04 24.26 30.27
C GLU A 681 -6.40 23.00 30.91
N ALA A 682 -5.09 23.04 31.17
CA ALA A 682 -4.38 21.97 31.85
C ALA A 682 -4.91 21.79 33.29
N ARG A 683 -5.02 22.89 34.06
CA ARG A 683 -5.59 22.88 35.42
C ARG A 683 -7.01 22.33 35.43
N LYS A 684 -7.84 22.76 34.48
CA LYS A 684 -9.23 22.27 34.34
C LYS A 684 -9.30 20.78 34.04
N ARG A 685 -8.38 20.24 33.23
CA ARG A 685 -8.32 18.79 32.95
C ARG A 685 -7.88 17.99 34.16
N ILE A 686 -6.86 18.45 34.89
CA ILE A 686 -6.38 17.81 36.12
C ILE A 686 -7.48 17.79 37.17
N ALA A 687 -8.15 18.93 37.40
CA ALA A 687 -9.27 19.01 38.33
C ALA A 687 -10.43 18.07 37.94
N ALA A 688 -10.75 17.97 36.64
CA ALA A 688 -11.78 17.03 36.17
C ALA A 688 -11.38 15.57 36.37
N GLN A 689 -10.10 15.22 36.18
CA GLN A 689 -9.58 13.87 36.42
C GLN A 689 -9.63 13.50 37.90
N GLN A 690 -9.24 14.43 38.78
CA GLN A 690 -9.32 14.25 40.24
C GLN A 690 -10.78 14.07 40.69
N ALA A 691 -11.71 14.85 40.13
CA ALA A 691 -13.14 14.74 40.45
C ALA A 691 -13.81 13.47 39.91
N THR A 692 -13.24 12.78 38.92
CA THR A 692 -13.70 11.45 38.48
C THR A 692 -13.04 10.29 39.21
N ALA A 693 -11.93 10.54 39.89
CA ALA A 693 -11.19 9.55 40.66
C ALA A 693 -11.62 9.50 42.14
N ALA A 694 -12.09 10.63 42.67
CA ALA A 694 -12.91 10.71 43.87
C ALA A 694 -14.36 10.34 43.55
#